data_AF-A0A6M0GB81-F1
#
_entry.id   AF-A0A6M0GB81-F1
#
_cell.length_a   1.000
_cell.length_b   1.000
_cell.length_c   1.000
_cell.angle_alpha   90.00
_cell.angle_beta   90.00
_cell.angle_gamma   90.00
#
_symmetry.space_group_name_H-M   'P 1'
#
loop_
_entity.id
_entity.type
_entity.pdbx_description
1 polymer ?
#
loop_
_entity_poly.entity_id
_entity_poly.type
_entity_poly.pdbx_seq_one_letter_code
_entity_poly.pdbx_strand_id
1 'polypeptide(L)'
;MTQPLSPEELGNLFQAIDNEPTGKLSELAKIAGLSLASDYIGADLSGADLSGDNLSNANLSNANLSGADLSNADLSNADLSNADLSNADLSNADLNRAKINEATQLDDKWRLVWKILNQPTQDRDLRGADLSDANLSRANLSRANLSRANLSRANLSRADLIDAFLSRADLIDANLSRANLSRADLIDANLSRANLSRADLIDAFLSRANLSNSFLSNSFLSSADLSRANLSDAFLSRAHLSNADLRGTDLSDADLRGVDLSDANLSRANLSLANLSNVNLRGADLRGADLNRAKINEETQLDDKWRLVWKVLNQPTQDRELRGTDLSRAHLSRAHLSNADLRGANLSGANLSDANLSNANLIDADLSGAFLSCANLSNANLIGADLSCAFLIGADLNRAKINEATQLDNKWRLVWKILNQPTQDLDLRGVNLSDADLRGANLSDADLRGANLSDADLRGANLINANLSDANLINAKINEATQLNYKWRLVWKILNQPTQDRDLRGINLRDANLRGADLSGADLSGADLRGADLSGADLSGANLIDAKINKATQLNSKWRLVWKILNRPTQDRDLRDAKLRDANLMSADLMNANLMSADLMGADLMGANLIGANLMGADLMGADLMGAGLMGADLSSAGLTGADLMGADLGGANLSGANLSGAGLSRADLSGAGLMGADLSGADLSGATLIAANLISADLISADLSGAYLSGARFGGSVGISKEMKLDLIKRGAIFEDSPGNRDRSSVPIPR
;
A
#
# COMPACT_ATOMS: atom_id res chain seq x y z
N MET A 1 11.21 -2.20 -72.49
CA MET A 1 10.85 -0.81 -72.82
C MET A 1 9.35 -0.69 -72.62
N THR A 2 8.93 -0.18 -71.46
CA THR A 2 7.55 0.19 -71.20
C THR A 2 7.62 1.65 -70.75
N GLN A 3 6.97 2.54 -71.49
CA GLN A 3 6.93 3.96 -71.15
C GLN A 3 6.31 4.13 -69.75
N PRO A 4 6.74 5.12 -68.95
CA PRO A 4 6.03 5.47 -67.72
C PRO A 4 4.58 5.81 -68.09
N LEU A 5 3.63 5.28 -67.32
CA LEU A 5 2.22 5.64 -67.45
C LEU A 5 2.09 7.14 -67.28
N SER A 6 1.28 7.77 -68.12
CA SER A 6 0.94 9.17 -67.94
C SER A 6 0.21 9.37 -66.60
N PRO A 7 0.30 10.55 -65.96
CA PRO A 7 -0.46 10.85 -64.74
C PRO A 7 -1.96 10.57 -64.86
N GLU A 8 -2.51 10.67 -66.08
CA GLU A 8 -3.90 10.35 -66.42
C GLU A 8 -4.18 8.83 -66.42
N GLU A 9 -3.25 8.01 -66.92
CA GLU A 9 -3.37 6.54 -66.89
C GLU A 9 -3.18 5.98 -65.48
N LEU A 10 -2.30 6.59 -64.67
CA LEU A 10 -2.19 6.31 -63.24
C LEU A 10 -3.46 6.72 -62.49
N GLY A 11 -3.99 7.92 -62.71
CA GLY A 11 -5.25 8.37 -62.11
C GLY A 11 -6.45 7.47 -62.44
N ASN A 12 -6.52 6.96 -63.67
CA ASN A 12 -7.55 5.99 -64.09
C ASN A 12 -7.35 4.60 -63.48
N LEU A 13 -6.09 4.18 -63.25
CA LEU A 13 -5.79 2.94 -62.53
C LEU A 13 -6.18 3.07 -61.04
N PHE A 14 -5.93 4.23 -60.42
CA PHE A 14 -6.30 4.50 -59.03
C PHE A 14 -7.81 4.64 -58.82
N GLN A 15 -8.56 5.24 -59.76
CA GLN A 15 -10.03 5.19 -59.72
C GLN A 15 -10.61 3.77 -59.86
N ALA A 16 -9.89 2.84 -60.50
CA ALA A 16 -10.28 1.44 -60.56
C ALA A 16 -10.04 0.68 -59.25
N ILE A 17 -9.07 1.14 -58.43
CA ILE A 17 -8.73 0.56 -57.12
C ILE A 17 -9.81 0.86 -56.06
N ASP A 18 -10.48 2.01 -56.14
CA ASP A 18 -11.60 2.39 -55.26
C ASP A 18 -12.80 1.40 -55.28
N ASN A 19 -12.82 0.46 -56.23
CA ASN A 19 -13.91 -0.52 -56.42
C ASN A 19 -13.47 -2.00 -56.32
N GLU A 20 -12.21 -2.31 -55.98
CA GLU A 20 -11.70 -3.69 -55.89
C GLU A 20 -11.45 -4.11 -54.42
N PRO A 21 -11.78 -5.37 -54.03
CA PRO A 21 -11.73 -5.82 -52.63
C PRO A 21 -10.31 -6.14 -52.12
N THR A 22 -9.27 -6.00 -52.96
CA THR A 22 -7.87 -6.24 -52.58
C THR A 22 -7.15 -4.90 -52.40
N GLY A 23 -7.29 -4.31 -51.21
CA GLY A 23 -6.78 -2.97 -50.89
C GLY A 23 -5.25 -2.80 -50.90
N LYS A 24 -4.47 -3.75 -51.44
CA LYS A 24 -3.00 -3.74 -51.39
C LYS A 24 -2.37 -3.41 -52.75
N LEU A 25 -1.69 -2.26 -52.84
CA LEU A 25 -1.15 -1.72 -54.09
C LEU A 25 -0.19 -2.70 -54.80
N SER A 26 0.62 -3.45 -54.05
CA SER A 26 1.56 -4.42 -54.62
C SER A 26 0.91 -5.62 -55.30
N GLU A 27 -0.31 -6.02 -54.92
CA GLU A 27 -1.05 -7.10 -55.58
C GLU A 27 -1.65 -6.61 -56.90
N LEU A 28 -2.21 -5.40 -56.89
CA LEU A 28 -2.78 -4.74 -58.06
C LEU A 28 -1.71 -4.39 -59.11
N ALA A 29 -0.55 -3.89 -58.67
CA ALA A 29 0.59 -3.62 -59.56
C ALA A 29 1.09 -4.91 -60.24
N LYS A 30 1.12 -6.05 -59.52
CA LYS A 30 1.46 -7.36 -60.11
C LYS A 30 0.46 -7.83 -61.15
N ILE A 31 -0.84 -7.64 -60.90
CA ILE A 31 -1.93 -8.00 -61.84
C ILE A 31 -1.84 -7.15 -63.12
N ALA A 32 -1.49 -5.87 -62.99
CA ALA A 32 -1.31 -4.94 -64.11
C ALA A 32 0.04 -5.08 -64.85
N GLY A 33 0.94 -5.98 -64.40
CA GLY A 33 2.28 -6.14 -64.98
C GLY A 33 3.22 -4.96 -64.73
N LEU A 34 2.94 -4.16 -63.70
CA LEU A 34 3.68 -2.96 -63.31
C LEU A 34 4.75 -3.30 -62.27
N SER A 35 5.88 -2.58 -62.31
CA SER A 35 6.91 -2.65 -61.27
C SER A 35 6.66 -1.54 -60.26
N LEU A 36 6.63 -1.85 -58.97
CA LEU A 36 6.56 -0.85 -57.89
C LEU A 36 7.81 0.05 -57.80
N ALA A 37 8.84 -0.20 -58.61
CA ALA A 37 10.00 0.67 -58.76
C ALA A 37 9.77 1.81 -59.79
N SER A 38 8.54 2.02 -60.26
CA SER A 38 8.16 3.05 -61.23
C SER A 38 8.03 4.48 -60.64
N ASP A 39 7.94 5.48 -61.52
CA ASP A 39 7.63 6.88 -61.20
C ASP A 39 6.18 7.00 -60.67
N TYR A 40 6.02 7.31 -59.39
CA TYR A 40 4.76 7.71 -58.74
C TYR A 40 4.65 9.24 -58.62
N ILE A 41 5.31 9.97 -59.53
CA ILE A 41 5.39 11.43 -59.46
C ILE A 41 3.97 12.02 -59.45
N GLY A 42 3.62 12.74 -58.38
CA GLY A 42 2.30 13.38 -58.25
C GLY A 42 1.12 12.42 -58.05
N ALA A 43 1.35 11.13 -57.79
CA ALA A 43 0.26 10.18 -57.57
C ALA A 43 -0.52 10.49 -56.27
N ASP A 44 -1.84 10.29 -56.29
CA ASP A 44 -2.67 10.34 -55.09
C ASP A 44 -2.82 8.94 -54.49
N LEU A 45 -2.16 8.74 -53.37
CA LEU A 45 -2.07 7.52 -52.56
C LEU A 45 -2.56 7.78 -51.13
N SER A 46 -3.36 8.82 -50.94
CA SER A 46 -3.90 9.15 -49.62
C SER A 46 -4.75 8.00 -49.06
N GLY A 47 -4.48 7.62 -47.81
CA GLY A 47 -5.16 6.50 -47.14
C GLY A 47 -4.86 5.10 -47.70
N ALA A 48 -3.95 4.94 -48.67
CA ALA A 48 -3.63 3.65 -49.26
C ALA A 48 -2.93 2.69 -48.27
N ASP A 49 -3.22 1.38 -48.37
CA ASP A 49 -2.44 0.34 -47.69
C ASP A 49 -1.23 -0.07 -48.54
N LEU A 50 -0.07 0.40 -48.09
CA LEU A 50 1.26 0.15 -48.65
C LEU A 50 2.12 -0.63 -47.65
N SER A 51 1.50 -1.28 -46.67
CA SER A 51 2.19 -1.95 -45.58
C SER A 51 3.08 -3.09 -46.09
N GLY A 52 4.36 -3.06 -45.75
CA GLY A 52 5.35 -4.07 -46.17
C GLY A 52 5.68 -4.06 -47.66
N ASP A 53 5.20 -3.08 -48.44
CA ASP A 53 5.52 -2.98 -49.86
C ASP A 53 7.00 -2.58 -50.07
N ASN A 54 7.59 -3.07 -51.17
CA ASN A 54 8.93 -2.67 -51.56
C ASN A 54 8.87 -1.47 -52.52
N LEU A 55 9.12 -0.29 -51.98
CA LEU A 55 9.18 1.00 -52.66
C LEU A 55 10.62 1.51 -52.75
N SER A 56 11.61 0.62 -52.63
CA SER A 56 13.02 1.01 -52.68
C SER A 56 13.35 1.61 -54.04
N ASN A 57 14.06 2.74 -54.03
CA ASN A 57 14.39 3.54 -55.23
C ASN A 57 13.19 4.10 -56.00
N ALA A 58 11.96 3.96 -55.50
CA ALA A 58 10.79 4.54 -56.15
C ALA A 58 10.89 6.08 -56.14
N ASN A 59 10.38 6.71 -57.19
CA ASN A 59 10.25 8.17 -57.22
C ASN A 59 8.81 8.55 -56.89
N LEU A 60 8.61 9.00 -55.67
CA LEU A 60 7.35 9.46 -55.08
C LEU A 60 7.32 10.99 -54.97
N SER A 61 8.12 11.70 -55.78
CA SER A 61 8.18 13.16 -55.70
C SER A 61 6.82 13.79 -56.02
N ASN A 62 6.41 14.75 -55.20
CA ASN A 62 5.10 15.41 -55.26
C ASN A 62 3.88 14.48 -55.04
N ALA A 63 4.06 13.22 -54.65
CA ALA A 63 2.95 12.31 -54.37
C ALA A 63 2.17 12.73 -53.11
N ASN A 64 0.86 12.48 -53.07
CA ASN A 64 0.04 12.59 -51.87
C ASN A 64 -0.06 11.21 -51.19
N LEU A 65 0.57 11.06 -50.03
CA LEU A 65 0.57 9.86 -49.19
C LEU A 65 -0.10 10.15 -47.83
N SER A 66 -0.90 11.22 -47.74
CA SER A 66 -1.49 11.64 -46.47
C SER A 66 -2.36 10.52 -45.89
N GLY A 67 -2.10 10.10 -44.65
CA GLY A 67 -2.84 9.03 -43.98
C GLY A 67 -2.60 7.62 -44.52
N ALA A 68 -1.63 7.41 -45.43
CA ALA A 68 -1.31 6.07 -45.94
C ALA A 68 -0.69 5.18 -44.86
N ASP A 69 -0.96 3.87 -44.92
CA ASP A 69 -0.24 2.86 -44.12
C ASP A 69 1.02 2.44 -44.87
N LEU A 70 2.17 2.93 -44.44
CA LEU A 70 3.51 2.58 -44.94
C LEU A 70 4.25 1.70 -43.92
N SER A 71 3.54 1.10 -42.97
CA SER A 71 4.18 0.31 -41.92
C SER A 71 4.97 -0.85 -42.53
N ASN A 72 6.21 -1.05 -42.09
CA ASN A 72 7.15 -2.06 -42.61
C ASN A 72 7.54 -1.90 -44.10
N ALA A 73 7.14 -0.83 -44.79
CA ALA A 73 7.51 -0.61 -46.18
C ALA A 73 9.02 -0.36 -46.33
N ASP A 74 9.61 -0.83 -47.43
CA ASP A 74 10.98 -0.49 -47.80
C ASP A 74 10.97 0.77 -48.66
N LEU A 75 11.30 1.92 -48.07
CA LEU A 75 11.43 3.22 -48.75
C LEU A 75 12.89 3.58 -49.01
N SER A 76 13.80 2.60 -48.94
CA SER A 76 15.22 2.88 -49.00
C SER A 76 15.60 3.48 -50.36
N ASN A 77 16.36 4.57 -50.35
CA ASN A 77 16.74 5.35 -51.54
C ASN A 77 15.57 5.97 -52.34
N ALA A 78 14.33 5.93 -51.85
CA ALA A 78 13.19 6.52 -52.54
C ALA A 78 13.30 8.06 -52.62
N ASP A 79 12.74 8.68 -53.65
CA ASP A 79 12.62 10.14 -53.75
C ASP A 79 11.24 10.60 -53.29
N LEU A 80 11.16 11.21 -52.11
CA LEU A 80 9.95 11.75 -51.47
C LEU A 80 9.96 13.29 -51.50
N SER A 81 10.73 13.91 -52.39
CA SER A 81 10.81 15.37 -52.50
C SER A 81 9.44 15.98 -52.79
N ASN A 82 9.02 16.97 -51.98
CA ASN A 82 7.69 17.60 -52.03
C ASN A 82 6.47 16.67 -51.79
N ALA A 83 6.66 15.41 -51.39
CA ALA A 83 5.54 14.52 -51.10
C ALA A 83 4.80 14.94 -49.82
N ASP A 84 3.50 14.63 -49.73
CA ASP A 84 2.71 14.83 -48.51
C ASP A 84 2.52 13.51 -47.77
N LEU A 85 3.21 13.30 -46.65
CA LEU A 85 3.09 12.12 -45.78
C LEU A 85 2.41 12.47 -44.44
N SER A 86 1.63 13.55 -44.40
CA SER A 86 0.96 13.98 -43.17
C SER A 86 0.06 12.87 -42.63
N ASN A 87 0.23 12.51 -41.36
CA ASN A 87 -0.50 11.42 -40.69
C ASN A 87 -0.28 10.01 -41.28
N ALA A 88 0.74 9.79 -42.12
CA ALA A 88 1.07 8.45 -42.60
C ALA A 88 1.69 7.59 -41.49
N ASP A 89 1.37 6.30 -41.46
CA ASP A 89 2.02 5.34 -40.55
C ASP A 89 3.33 4.83 -41.17
N LEU A 90 4.47 5.23 -40.60
CA LEU A 90 5.81 4.80 -41.03
C LEU A 90 6.46 3.83 -40.02
N SER A 91 5.66 3.19 -39.17
CA SER A 91 6.14 2.21 -38.19
C SER A 91 6.98 1.13 -38.87
N ASN A 92 8.24 1.01 -38.46
CA ASN A 92 9.25 0.08 -38.97
C ASN A 92 9.57 0.23 -40.48
N ALA A 93 9.15 1.31 -41.14
CA ALA A 93 9.49 1.59 -42.53
C ALA A 93 10.99 1.91 -42.70
N ASP A 94 11.63 1.41 -43.76
CA ASP A 94 13.03 1.69 -44.04
C ASP A 94 13.21 3.02 -44.78
N LEU A 95 13.58 4.07 -44.05
CA LEU A 95 13.84 5.41 -44.60
C LEU A 95 15.32 5.66 -44.94
N ASN A 96 16.16 4.62 -44.95
CA ASN A 96 17.59 4.78 -45.24
C ASN A 96 17.80 5.32 -46.67
N ARG A 97 18.54 6.41 -46.77
CA ARG A 97 18.89 7.15 -47.99
C ARG A 97 17.70 7.70 -48.78
N ALA A 98 16.49 7.67 -48.22
CA ALA A 98 15.36 8.35 -48.84
C ALA A 98 15.65 9.85 -48.96
N LYS A 99 15.22 10.48 -50.06
CA LYS A 99 15.39 11.92 -50.29
C LYS A 99 14.13 12.65 -49.88
N ILE A 100 14.25 13.62 -48.99
CA ILE A 100 13.19 14.60 -48.69
C ILE A 100 13.76 16.00 -48.86
N ASN A 101 12.88 17.00 -48.96
CA ASN A 101 13.27 18.40 -48.94
C ASN A 101 12.38 19.19 -47.95
N GLU A 102 12.54 20.52 -47.93
CA GLU A 102 11.78 21.40 -47.03
C GLU A 102 10.27 21.41 -47.32
N ALA A 103 9.86 21.08 -48.55
CA ALA A 103 8.45 21.03 -48.93
C ALA A 103 7.80 19.67 -48.66
N THR A 104 8.56 18.62 -48.37
CA THR A 104 8.00 17.31 -47.98
C THR A 104 7.25 17.46 -46.65
N GLN A 105 5.94 17.20 -46.64
CA GLN A 105 5.15 17.20 -45.41
C GLN A 105 5.33 15.87 -44.70
N LEU A 106 5.77 15.90 -43.44
CA LEU A 106 6.10 14.71 -42.67
C LEU A 106 6.03 15.05 -41.18
N ASP A 107 5.34 14.21 -40.41
CA ASP A 107 5.19 14.40 -38.97
C ASP A 107 6.55 14.49 -38.25
N ASP A 108 6.61 15.26 -37.16
CA ASP A 108 7.84 15.58 -36.44
C ASP A 108 8.65 14.34 -36.04
N LYS A 109 7.96 13.28 -35.59
CA LYS A 109 8.55 11.97 -35.26
C LYS A 109 9.32 11.38 -36.44
N TRP A 110 8.66 11.24 -37.59
CA TRP A 110 9.24 10.60 -38.76
C TRP A 110 10.31 11.46 -39.42
N ARG A 111 10.15 12.78 -39.37
CA ARG A 111 11.20 13.72 -39.79
C ARG A 111 12.44 13.60 -38.90
N LEU A 112 12.29 13.38 -37.59
CA LEU A 112 13.40 13.10 -36.69
C LEU A 112 14.07 11.74 -36.99
N VAL A 113 13.29 10.67 -37.21
CA VAL A 113 13.81 9.35 -37.63
C VAL A 113 14.61 9.45 -38.92
N TRP A 114 14.08 10.15 -39.93
CA TRP A 114 14.79 10.38 -41.18
C TRP A 114 16.12 11.11 -40.97
N LYS A 115 16.15 12.15 -40.10
CA LYS A 115 17.38 12.88 -39.76
C LYS A 115 18.41 11.97 -39.08
N ILE A 116 17.98 11.06 -38.20
CA ILE A 116 18.88 10.11 -37.53
C ILE A 116 19.56 9.19 -38.56
N LEU A 117 18.80 8.67 -39.53
CA LEU A 117 19.29 7.73 -40.54
C LEU A 117 20.16 8.39 -41.62
N ASN A 118 19.80 9.61 -42.03
CA ASN A 118 20.33 10.22 -43.26
C ASN A 118 21.29 11.39 -43.02
N GLN A 119 21.36 11.90 -41.79
CA GLN A 119 22.29 12.97 -41.43
C GLN A 119 23.23 12.43 -40.35
N PRO A 120 24.45 12.00 -40.69
CA PRO A 120 25.37 11.46 -39.70
C PRO A 120 25.89 12.59 -38.79
N THR A 121 25.41 12.65 -37.56
CA THR A 121 25.98 13.52 -36.51
C THR A 121 26.15 12.71 -35.23
N GLN A 122 27.32 12.80 -34.63
CA GLN A 122 27.57 12.32 -33.26
C GLN A 122 26.89 13.26 -32.27
N ASP A 123 26.72 12.81 -31.02
CA ASP A 123 26.30 13.66 -29.88
C ASP A 123 24.91 14.31 -30.04
N ARG A 124 23.97 13.66 -30.72
CA ARG A 124 22.58 14.15 -30.88
C ARG A 124 21.86 14.22 -29.54
N ASP A 125 21.17 15.34 -29.27
CA ASP A 125 20.21 15.42 -28.16
C ASP A 125 18.84 14.91 -28.61
N LEU A 126 18.45 13.76 -28.08
CA LEU A 126 17.21 13.03 -28.35
C LEU A 126 16.46 12.74 -27.03
N ARG A 127 16.71 13.54 -25.99
CA ARG A 127 16.10 13.35 -24.68
C ARG A 127 14.58 13.40 -24.77
N GLY A 128 13.93 12.36 -24.25
CA GLY A 128 12.47 12.26 -24.26
C GLY A 128 11.84 12.15 -25.65
N ALA A 129 12.62 11.96 -26.71
CA ALA A 129 12.10 11.81 -28.06
C ALA A 129 11.21 10.56 -28.15
N ASP A 130 10.09 10.66 -28.88
CA ASP A 130 9.33 9.48 -29.29
C ASP A 130 9.91 8.90 -30.57
N LEU A 131 10.52 7.74 -30.44
CA LEU A 131 11.13 6.93 -31.49
C LEU A 131 10.53 5.51 -31.46
N SER A 132 9.35 5.32 -30.85
CA SER A 132 8.70 4.02 -30.82
C SER A 132 8.44 3.53 -32.23
N ASP A 133 8.55 2.21 -32.41
CA ASP A 133 8.30 1.53 -33.68
C ASP A 133 9.23 1.97 -34.84
N ALA A 134 10.20 2.86 -34.61
CA ALA A 134 11.07 3.35 -35.67
C ALA A 134 12.07 2.27 -36.13
N ASN A 135 12.32 2.21 -37.44
CA ASN A 135 13.45 1.47 -37.98
C ASN A 135 14.72 2.32 -37.92
N LEU A 136 15.54 2.08 -36.90
CA LEU A 136 16.83 2.71 -36.65
C LEU A 136 18.00 1.73 -36.88
N SER A 137 17.78 0.70 -37.71
CA SER A 137 18.79 -0.33 -37.91
C SER A 137 20.03 0.27 -38.56
N ARG A 138 21.21 -0.12 -38.03
CA ARG A 138 22.52 0.44 -38.43
C ARG A 138 22.68 1.95 -38.24
N ALA A 139 21.79 2.62 -37.53
CA ALA A 139 21.92 4.03 -37.23
C ALA A 139 23.21 4.29 -36.42
N ASN A 140 23.85 5.43 -36.68
CA ASN A 140 24.92 5.93 -35.82
C ASN A 140 24.32 6.85 -34.76
N LEU A 141 24.20 6.31 -33.54
CA LEU A 141 23.73 6.97 -32.33
C LEU A 141 24.84 7.02 -31.27
N SER A 142 26.11 6.90 -31.68
CA SER A 142 27.23 6.99 -30.75
C SER A 142 27.20 8.33 -30.01
N ARG A 143 27.31 8.26 -28.68
CA ARG A 143 27.22 9.39 -27.74
C ARG A 143 25.92 10.20 -27.78
N ALA A 144 24.90 9.70 -28.47
CA ALA A 144 23.60 10.36 -28.48
C ALA A 144 23.00 10.36 -27.06
N ASN A 145 22.32 11.45 -26.72
CA ASN A 145 21.56 11.56 -25.49
C ASN A 145 20.11 11.13 -25.73
N LEU A 146 19.80 9.89 -25.42
CA LEU A 146 18.49 9.24 -25.52
C LEU A 146 17.84 9.08 -24.14
N SER A 147 18.30 9.81 -23.11
CA SER A 147 17.74 9.67 -21.76
C SER A 147 16.22 9.93 -21.80
N ARG A 148 15.44 9.01 -21.22
CA ARG A 148 13.97 9.03 -21.20
C ARG A 148 13.28 8.96 -22.58
N ALA A 149 14.02 8.70 -23.66
CA ALA A 149 13.41 8.49 -24.96
C ALA A 149 12.51 7.25 -24.97
N ASN A 150 11.46 7.28 -25.77
CA ASN A 150 10.64 6.11 -26.05
C ASN A 150 11.18 5.43 -27.32
N LEU A 151 11.79 4.27 -27.15
CA LEU A 151 12.31 3.38 -28.20
C LEU A 151 11.57 2.04 -28.17
N SER A 152 10.38 1.98 -27.58
CA SER A 152 9.59 0.74 -27.52
C SER A 152 9.32 0.21 -28.93
N ARG A 153 9.52 -1.10 -29.12
CA ARG A 153 9.42 -1.81 -30.41
C ARG A 153 10.32 -1.28 -31.54
N ALA A 154 11.22 -0.33 -31.27
CA ALA A 154 12.12 0.19 -32.29
C ALA A 154 13.11 -0.88 -32.76
N ASN A 155 13.45 -0.88 -34.05
CA ASN A 155 14.47 -1.73 -34.62
C ASN A 155 15.82 -0.99 -34.60
N LEU A 156 16.66 -1.27 -33.61
CA LEU A 156 18.03 -0.77 -33.44
C LEU A 156 19.08 -1.82 -33.84
N SER A 157 18.70 -2.82 -34.64
CA SER A 157 19.62 -3.92 -34.95
C SER A 157 20.87 -3.40 -35.65
N ARG A 158 22.04 -3.84 -35.18
CA ARG A 158 23.36 -3.39 -35.65
C ARG A 158 23.61 -1.88 -35.55
N ALA A 159 22.82 -1.14 -34.80
CA ALA A 159 23.08 0.28 -34.54
C ALA A 159 24.35 0.46 -33.69
N ASP A 160 25.01 1.59 -33.86
CA ASP A 160 26.15 2.02 -33.03
C ASP A 160 25.63 2.98 -31.95
N LEU A 161 25.68 2.55 -30.70
CA LEU A 161 25.30 3.29 -29.49
C LEU A 161 26.46 3.36 -28.49
N ILE A 162 27.72 3.27 -28.95
CA ILE A 162 28.89 3.41 -28.08
C ILE A 162 28.79 4.73 -27.30
N ASP A 163 29.00 4.67 -25.98
CA ASP A 163 28.96 5.83 -25.06
C ASP A 163 27.61 6.60 -25.08
N ALA A 164 26.52 6.02 -25.59
CA ALA A 164 25.21 6.68 -25.63
C ALA A 164 24.57 6.75 -24.22
N PHE A 165 23.79 7.80 -23.97
CA PHE A 165 23.04 7.98 -22.73
C PHE A 165 21.59 7.52 -22.92
N LEU A 166 21.23 6.37 -22.39
CA LEU A 166 19.88 5.77 -22.44
C LEU A 166 19.24 5.64 -21.05
N SER A 167 19.75 6.36 -20.05
CA SER A 167 19.21 6.31 -18.69
C SER A 167 17.69 6.53 -18.68
N ARG A 168 16.92 5.62 -18.09
CA ARG A 168 15.45 5.64 -18.04
C ARG A 168 14.74 5.65 -19.41
N ALA A 169 15.41 5.27 -20.49
CA ALA A 169 14.76 5.08 -21.79
C ALA A 169 13.82 3.87 -21.74
N ASP A 170 12.74 3.92 -22.52
CA ASP A 170 11.84 2.79 -22.75
C ASP A 170 12.30 2.05 -24.01
N LEU A 171 12.74 0.80 -23.87
CA LEU A 171 13.22 -0.09 -24.92
C LEU A 171 12.42 -1.41 -24.90
N ILE A 172 11.20 -1.40 -24.37
CA ILE A 172 10.34 -2.58 -24.32
C ILE A 172 10.18 -3.16 -25.73
N ASP A 173 10.38 -4.47 -25.89
CA ASP A 173 10.26 -5.19 -27.17
C ASP A 173 11.18 -4.64 -28.29
N ALA A 174 12.15 -3.78 -27.99
CA ALA A 174 13.06 -3.23 -29.00
C ALA A 174 14.04 -4.30 -29.52
N ASN A 175 14.40 -4.22 -30.80
CA ASN A 175 15.39 -5.11 -31.40
C ASN A 175 16.77 -4.43 -31.43
N LEU A 176 17.63 -4.76 -30.47
CA LEU A 176 19.03 -4.32 -30.40
C LEU A 176 20.00 -5.42 -30.84
N SER A 177 19.55 -6.41 -31.61
CA SER A 177 20.42 -7.55 -31.97
C SER A 177 21.65 -7.07 -32.72
N ARG A 178 22.83 -7.54 -32.28
CA ARG A 178 24.16 -7.12 -32.79
C ARG A 178 24.44 -5.61 -32.73
N ALA A 179 23.69 -4.84 -31.95
CA ALA A 179 24.02 -3.44 -31.72
C ALA A 179 25.29 -3.32 -30.86
N ASN A 180 25.99 -2.20 -31.00
CA ASN A 180 27.11 -1.86 -30.14
C ASN A 180 26.65 -0.85 -29.08
N LEU A 181 26.59 -1.28 -27.83
CA LEU A 181 26.24 -0.49 -26.65
C LEU A 181 27.41 -0.46 -25.64
N SER A 182 28.65 -0.68 -26.08
CA SER A 182 29.80 -0.64 -25.16
C SER A 182 29.84 0.71 -24.45
N ARG A 183 29.99 0.68 -23.12
CA ARG A 183 29.98 1.85 -22.21
C ARG A 183 28.71 2.71 -22.26
N ALA A 184 27.61 2.24 -22.84
CA ALA A 184 26.35 2.96 -22.80
C ALA A 184 25.79 3.05 -21.37
N ASP A 185 25.14 4.18 -21.05
CA ASP A 185 24.40 4.36 -19.80
C ASP A 185 22.96 3.91 -19.98
N LEU A 186 22.58 2.79 -19.37
CA LEU A 186 21.25 2.18 -19.38
C LEU A 186 20.66 2.15 -17.96
N ILE A 187 21.13 2.99 -17.05
CA ILE A 187 20.66 3.00 -15.66
C ILE A 187 19.16 3.27 -15.62
N ASP A 188 18.43 2.44 -14.87
CA ASP A 188 16.97 2.49 -14.74
C ASP A 188 16.20 2.37 -16.10
N ALA A 189 16.84 1.96 -17.20
CA ALA A 189 16.18 1.77 -18.49
C ALA A 189 15.28 0.52 -18.48
N ASN A 190 14.23 0.53 -19.30
CA ASN A 190 13.32 -0.61 -19.45
C ASN A 190 13.58 -1.35 -20.76
N LEU A 191 14.29 -2.47 -20.70
CA LEU A 191 14.57 -3.38 -21.81
C LEU A 191 13.78 -4.69 -21.70
N SER A 192 12.63 -4.70 -21.02
CA SER A 192 11.84 -5.92 -20.88
C SER A 192 11.46 -6.48 -22.26
N ARG A 193 11.66 -7.78 -22.46
CA ARG A 193 11.46 -8.49 -23.75
C ARG A 193 12.28 -7.99 -24.94
N ALA A 194 13.22 -7.06 -24.73
CA ALA A 194 14.09 -6.59 -25.81
C ALA A 194 15.00 -7.71 -26.34
N ASN A 195 15.35 -7.63 -27.62
CA ASN A 195 16.30 -8.56 -28.24
C ASN A 195 17.70 -7.94 -28.30
N LEU A 196 18.59 -8.33 -27.38
CA LEU A 196 20.00 -7.98 -27.34
C LEU A 196 20.92 -9.12 -27.81
N SER A 197 20.40 -10.07 -28.57
CA SER A 197 21.19 -11.23 -29.01
C SER A 197 22.42 -10.78 -29.78
N ARG A 198 23.61 -11.24 -29.35
CA ARG A 198 24.91 -10.87 -29.93
C ARG A 198 25.26 -9.37 -29.87
N ALA A 199 24.58 -8.59 -29.04
CA ALA A 199 24.95 -7.20 -28.80
C ALA A 199 26.26 -7.10 -27.99
N ASP A 200 27.00 -6.01 -28.19
CA ASP A 200 28.15 -5.66 -27.37
C ASP A 200 27.71 -4.66 -26.30
N LEU A 201 27.85 -5.01 -25.03
CA LEU A 201 27.56 -4.22 -23.84
C LEU A 201 28.77 -4.22 -22.88
N ILE A 202 29.98 -4.39 -23.41
CA ILE A 202 31.20 -4.36 -22.59
C ILE A 202 31.26 -3.01 -21.85
N ASP A 203 31.53 -3.06 -20.54
CA ASP A 203 31.59 -1.90 -19.65
C ASP A 203 30.31 -1.02 -19.62
N ALA A 204 29.16 -1.54 -20.05
CA ALA A 204 27.89 -0.79 -20.01
C ALA A 204 27.33 -0.67 -18.57
N PHE A 205 26.59 0.40 -18.31
CA PHE A 205 25.97 0.67 -17.00
C PHE A 205 24.49 0.34 -17.03
N LEU A 206 24.11 -0.83 -16.52
CA LEU A 206 22.73 -1.35 -16.46
C LEU A 206 22.16 -1.42 -15.03
N SER A 207 22.74 -0.69 -14.07
CA SER A 207 22.26 -0.76 -12.68
C SER A 207 20.76 -0.42 -12.60
N ARG A 208 20.00 -1.28 -11.90
CA ARG A 208 18.53 -1.22 -11.76
C ARG A 208 17.72 -1.24 -13.07
N ALA A 209 18.32 -1.56 -14.21
CA ALA A 209 17.59 -1.71 -15.46
C ALA A 209 16.64 -2.92 -15.40
N ASN A 210 15.51 -2.84 -16.12
CA ASN A 210 14.60 -3.96 -16.28
C ASN A 210 14.89 -4.69 -17.59
N LEU A 211 15.46 -5.88 -17.52
CA LEU A 211 15.75 -6.78 -18.64
C LEU A 211 14.94 -8.09 -18.54
N SER A 212 13.84 -8.09 -17.78
CA SER A 212 13.03 -9.30 -17.63
C SER A 212 12.54 -9.82 -18.99
N ASN A 213 12.55 -11.15 -19.17
CA ASN A 213 12.14 -11.82 -20.40
C ASN A 213 12.92 -11.41 -21.68
N SER A 214 14.07 -10.74 -21.56
CA SER A 214 14.85 -10.28 -22.71
C SER A 214 15.72 -11.38 -23.31
N PHE A 215 16.13 -11.21 -24.57
CA PHE A 215 16.98 -12.16 -25.30
C PHE A 215 18.41 -11.65 -25.38
N LEU A 216 19.33 -12.23 -24.60
CA LEU A 216 20.75 -11.86 -24.54
C LEU A 216 21.67 -12.97 -25.05
N SER A 217 21.17 -13.93 -25.82
CA SER A 217 21.98 -15.08 -26.19
C SER A 217 23.21 -14.68 -27.01
N ASN A 218 24.39 -15.15 -26.60
CA ASN A 218 25.71 -14.84 -27.18
C ASN A 218 26.09 -13.34 -27.19
N SER A 219 25.54 -12.52 -26.28
CA SER A 219 25.98 -11.12 -26.13
C SER A 219 27.26 -11.01 -25.29
N PHE A 220 27.90 -9.84 -25.36
CA PHE A 220 29.12 -9.53 -24.61
C PHE A 220 28.80 -8.49 -23.54
N LEU A 221 28.86 -8.84 -22.25
CA LEU A 221 28.66 -7.96 -21.11
C LEU A 221 29.79 -8.06 -20.08
N SER A 222 31.00 -8.44 -20.52
CA SER A 222 32.16 -8.45 -19.62
C SER A 222 32.33 -7.07 -18.97
N SER A 223 32.58 -7.06 -17.66
CA SER A 223 32.74 -5.86 -16.83
C SER A 223 31.52 -4.91 -16.77
N ALA A 224 30.36 -5.31 -17.28
CA ALA A 224 29.14 -4.49 -17.18
C ALA A 224 28.63 -4.39 -15.72
N ASP A 225 28.04 -3.26 -15.37
CA ASP A 225 27.33 -3.08 -14.08
C ASP A 225 25.85 -3.42 -14.25
N LEU A 226 25.44 -4.59 -13.76
CA LEU A 226 24.06 -5.07 -13.73
C LEU A 226 23.50 -5.08 -12.30
N SER A 227 24.12 -4.32 -11.38
CA SER A 227 23.75 -4.34 -9.96
C SER A 227 22.28 -3.95 -9.78
N ARG A 228 21.55 -4.81 -9.06
CA ARG A 228 20.09 -4.70 -8.81
C ARG A 228 19.22 -4.63 -10.07
N ALA A 229 19.74 -5.02 -11.24
CA ALA A 229 18.93 -5.16 -12.44
C ALA A 229 17.95 -6.35 -12.30
N ASN A 230 16.86 -6.31 -13.05
CA ASN A 230 15.92 -7.42 -13.17
C ASN A 230 16.20 -8.18 -14.48
N LEU A 231 16.72 -9.40 -14.39
CA LEU A 231 16.92 -10.35 -15.48
C LEU A 231 16.06 -11.62 -15.29
N SER A 232 14.94 -11.53 -14.54
CA SER A 232 14.04 -12.67 -14.38
C SER A 232 13.58 -13.18 -15.75
N ASP A 233 13.55 -14.50 -15.93
CA ASP A 233 13.14 -15.16 -17.18
C ASP A 233 13.95 -14.79 -18.44
N ALA A 234 15.10 -14.13 -18.30
CA ALA A 234 15.90 -13.71 -19.45
C ALA A 234 16.66 -14.90 -20.10
N PHE A 235 16.90 -14.80 -21.41
CA PHE A 235 17.59 -15.81 -22.21
C PHE A 235 19.04 -15.43 -22.49
N LEU A 236 19.95 -15.76 -21.57
CA LEU A 236 21.36 -15.40 -21.60
C LEU A 236 22.27 -16.48 -22.21
N SER A 237 21.72 -17.54 -22.82
CA SER A 237 22.54 -18.69 -23.25
C SER A 237 23.82 -18.28 -24.00
N ARG A 238 24.97 -18.75 -23.50
CA ARG A 238 26.33 -18.45 -24.02
C ARG A 238 26.74 -16.98 -24.03
N ALA A 239 26.13 -16.11 -23.23
CA ALA A 239 26.60 -14.74 -23.04
C ALA A 239 27.93 -14.70 -22.25
N HIS A 240 28.68 -13.62 -22.42
CA HIS A 240 29.95 -13.36 -21.73
C HIS A 240 29.74 -12.31 -20.64
N LEU A 241 29.82 -12.68 -19.36
CA LEU A 241 29.63 -11.81 -18.19
C LEU A 241 30.84 -11.87 -17.23
N SER A 242 32.03 -12.17 -17.74
CA SER A 242 33.23 -12.22 -16.91
C SER A 242 33.51 -10.85 -16.27
N ASN A 243 33.84 -10.83 -14.98
CA ASN A 243 34.05 -9.63 -14.17
C ASN A 243 32.83 -8.69 -14.03
N ALA A 244 31.63 -9.09 -14.45
CA ALA A 244 30.44 -8.24 -14.33
C ALA A 244 30.01 -8.06 -12.86
N ASP A 245 29.41 -6.91 -12.55
CA ASP A 245 28.77 -6.66 -11.26
C ASP A 245 27.29 -7.03 -11.31
N LEU A 246 26.92 -8.12 -10.67
CA LEU A 246 25.55 -8.67 -10.59
C LEU A 246 25.02 -8.63 -9.15
N ARG A 247 25.50 -7.67 -8.34
CA ARG A 247 25.09 -7.56 -6.94
C ARG A 247 23.60 -7.31 -6.80
N GLY A 248 22.90 -8.21 -6.12
CA GLY A 248 21.46 -8.09 -5.88
C GLY A 248 20.60 -8.16 -7.15
N THR A 249 21.16 -8.64 -8.26
CA THR A 249 20.43 -8.82 -9.51
C THR A 249 19.41 -9.95 -9.38
N ASP A 250 18.23 -9.77 -9.96
CA ASP A 250 17.25 -10.85 -10.08
C ASP A 250 17.53 -11.66 -11.34
N LEU A 251 17.95 -12.91 -11.20
CA LEU A 251 18.18 -13.88 -12.27
C LEU A 251 17.25 -15.09 -12.12
N SER A 252 16.14 -14.94 -11.38
CA SER A 252 15.20 -16.04 -11.18
C SER A 252 14.66 -16.57 -12.51
N ASP A 253 14.59 -17.89 -12.63
CA ASP A 253 14.16 -18.61 -13.83
C ASP A 253 14.95 -18.31 -15.14
N ALA A 254 16.04 -17.54 -15.07
CA ALA A 254 16.83 -17.20 -16.25
C ALA A 254 17.56 -18.41 -16.87
N ASP A 255 17.68 -18.41 -18.20
CA ASP A 255 18.47 -19.39 -18.94
C ASP A 255 19.92 -18.91 -19.11
N LEU A 256 20.79 -19.38 -18.21
CA LEU A 256 22.21 -19.04 -18.18
C LEU A 256 23.08 -20.14 -18.81
N ARG A 257 22.53 -21.08 -19.59
CA ARG A 257 23.31 -22.21 -20.13
C ARG A 257 24.59 -21.76 -20.85
N GLY A 258 25.74 -22.27 -20.39
CA GLY A 258 27.04 -22.00 -21.01
C GLY A 258 27.53 -20.55 -20.89
N VAL A 259 26.98 -19.76 -19.98
CA VAL A 259 27.43 -18.40 -19.70
C VAL A 259 28.79 -18.41 -18.99
N ASP A 260 29.64 -17.45 -19.35
CA ASP A 260 30.88 -17.17 -18.60
C ASP A 260 30.64 -16.08 -17.54
N LEU A 261 30.63 -16.47 -16.27
CA LEU A 261 30.50 -15.61 -15.08
C LEU A 261 31.79 -15.63 -14.23
N SER A 262 32.93 -15.96 -14.84
CA SER A 262 34.21 -15.96 -14.12
C SER A 262 34.49 -14.61 -13.47
N ASP A 263 34.91 -14.64 -12.20
CA ASP A 263 35.23 -13.47 -11.37
C ASP A 263 34.10 -12.43 -11.24
N ALA A 264 32.86 -12.78 -11.59
CA ALA A 264 31.71 -11.89 -11.47
C ALA A 264 31.25 -11.75 -10.00
N ASN A 265 30.67 -10.60 -9.66
CA ASN A 265 30.11 -10.35 -8.34
C ASN A 265 28.61 -10.64 -8.32
N LEU A 266 28.21 -11.83 -7.86
CA LEU A 266 26.81 -12.23 -7.71
C LEU A 266 26.32 -12.12 -6.27
N SER A 267 26.99 -11.33 -5.41
CA SER A 267 26.59 -11.28 -4.00
C SER A 267 25.15 -10.76 -3.87
N ARG A 268 24.33 -11.51 -3.11
CA ARG A 268 22.90 -11.30 -2.92
C ARG A 268 22.04 -11.41 -4.19
N ALA A 269 22.57 -11.92 -5.30
CA ALA A 269 21.77 -12.17 -6.50
C ALA A 269 20.74 -13.27 -6.25
N ASN A 270 19.56 -13.16 -6.87
CA ASN A 270 18.56 -14.22 -6.87
C ASN A 270 18.78 -15.13 -8.09
N LEU A 271 19.32 -16.33 -7.90
CA LEU A 271 19.52 -17.34 -8.95
C LEU A 271 18.50 -18.48 -8.80
N SER A 272 17.41 -18.27 -8.06
CA SER A 272 16.45 -19.33 -7.82
C SER A 272 15.85 -19.83 -9.15
N LEU A 273 15.70 -21.15 -9.28
CA LEU A 273 15.19 -21.82 -10.49
C LEU A 273 16.01 -21.65 -11.78
N ALA A 274 17.06 -20.81 -11.78
CA ALA A 274 17.87 -20.53 -12.96
C ALA A 274 18.57 -21.77 -13.52
N ASN A 275 18.80 -21.77 -14.84
CA ASN A 275 19.53 -22.84 -15.51
C ASN A 275 21.02 -22.51 -15.65
N LEU A 276 21.83 -23.03 -14.74
CA LEU A 276 23.28 -22.84 -14.65
C LEU A 276 24.10 -23.99 -15.27
N SER A 277 23.50 -24.78 -16.16
CA SER A 277 24.20 -25.91 -16.79
C SER A 277 25.36 -25.41 -17.67
N ASN A 278 26.56 -26.00 -17.49
CA ASN A 278 27.80 -25.63 -18.18
C ASN A 278 28.27 -24.18 -17.94
N VAL A 279 27.79 -23.50 -16.90
CA VAL A 279 28.24 -22.14 -16.57
C VAL A 279 29.63 -22.16 -15.96
N ASN A 280 30.45 -21.16 -16.30
CA ASN A 280 31.71 -20.89 -15.60
C ASN A 280 31.50 -19.86 -14.48
N LEU A 281 31.55 -20.28 -13.21
CA LEU A 281 31.46 -19.42 -12.01
C LEU A 281 32.77 -19.41 -11.20
N ARG A 282 33.90 -19.76 -11.83
CA ARG A 282 35.19 -19.79 -11.12
C ARG A 282 35.54 -18.39 -10.62
N GLY A 283 35.87 -18.28 -9.33
CA GLY A 283 36.22 -16.99 -8.70
C GLY A 283 35.03 -16.05 -8.44
N ALA A 284 33.81 -16.44 -8.80
CA ALA A 284 32.63 -15.61 -8.61
C ALA A 284 32.27 -15.45 -7.12
N ASP A 285 31.84 -14.24 -6.72
CA ASP A 285 31.35 -13.97 -5.37
C ASP A 285 29.86 -14.28 -5.27
N LEU A 286 29.49 -15.36 -4.58
CA LEU A 286 28.10 -15.79 -4.36
C LEU A 286 27.62 -15.55 -2.92
N ARG A 287 28.27 -14.68 -2.15
CA ARG A 287 27.83 -14.38 -0.76
C ARG A 287 26.38 -13.89 -0.75
N GLY A 288 25.52 -14.62 -0.05
CA GLY A 288 24.09 -14.35 0.08
C GLY A 288 23.27 -14.59 -1.20
N ALA A 289 23.85 -15.15 -2.26
CA ALA A 289 23.13 -15.46 -3.49
C ALA A 289 22.17 -16.62 -3.28
N ASP A 290 20.93 -16.51 -3.78
CA ASP A 290 19.93 -17.56 -3.65
C ASP A 290 20.06 -18.59 -4.77
N LEU A 291 20.52 -19.80 -4.45
CA LEU A 291 20.69 -20.91 -5.39
C LEU A 291 19.54 -21.94 -5.30
N ASN A 292 18.43 -21.60 -4.64
CA ASN A 292 17.30 -22.50 -4.47
C ASN A 292 16.72 -22.96 -5.81
N ARG A 293 16.66 -24.28 -6.00
CA ARG A 293 16.17 -24.98 -7.19
C ARG A 293 16.90 -24.64 -8.50
N ALA A 294 18.06 -23.97 -8.42
CA ALA A 294 18.90 -23.73 -9.58
C ALA A 294 19.42 -25.06 -10.15
N LYS A 295 19.53 -25.16 -11.47
CA LYS A 295 19.97 -26.39 -12.17
C LYS A 295 21.44 -26.28 -12.55
N ILE A 296 22.29 -27.18 -12.03
CA ILE A 296 23.69 -27.33 -12.48
C ILE A 296 23.90 -28.73 -13.06
N ASN A 297 24.99 -28.91 -13.81
CA ASN A 297 25.45 -30.23 -14.26
C ASN A 297 26.94 -30.45 -13.91
N GLU A 298 27.52 -31.55 -14.38
CA GLU A 298 28.92 -31.90 -14.10
C GLU A 298 29.91 -30.89 -14.69
N GLU A 299 29.57 -30.28 -15.83
CA GLU A 299 30.39 -29.28 -16.53
C GLU A 299 30.30 -27.87 -15.92
N THR A 300 29.35 -27.60 -15.03
CA THR A 300 29.27 -26.30 -14.34
C THR A 300 30.51 -26.10 -13.48
N GLN A 301 31.33 -25.08 -13.75
CA GLN A 301 32.53 -24.79 -12.97
C GLN A 301 32.15 -23.90 -11.80
N LEU A 302 32.28 -24.43 -10.58
CA LEU A 302 31.85 -23.75 -9.35
C LEU A 302 32.80 -24.11 -8.22
N ASP A 303 33.25 -23.11 -7.46
CA ASP A 303 34.14 -23.31 -6.32
C ASP A 303 33.50 -24.23 -5.26
N ASP A 304 34.34 -25.01 -4.56
CA ASP A 304 33.91 -26.09 -3.67
C ASP A 304 32.88 -25.65 -2.62
N LYS A 305 33.08 -24.45 -2.04
CA LYS A 305 32.15 -23.84 -1.07
C LYS A 305 30.76 -23.69 -1.65
N TRP A 306 30.64 -23.09 -2.83
CA TRP A 306 29.33 -22.79 -3.43
C TRP A 306 28.68 -24.03 -4.01
N ARG A 307 29.49 -24.99 -4.49
CA ARG A 307 28.99 -26.32 -4.86
C ARG A 307 28.41 -27.05 -3.65
N LEU A 308 29.00 -26.91 -2.47
CA LEU A 308 28.44 -27.45 -1.23
C LEU A 308 27.13 -26.75 -0.83
N VAL A 309 27.08 -25.41 -0.88
CA VAL A 309 25.85 -24.63 -0.61
C VAL A 309 24.72 -25.06 -1.56
N TRP A 310 25.00 -25.18 -2.86
CA TRP A 310 24.03 -25.67 -3.83
C TRP A 310 23.52 -27.08 -3.49
N LYS A 311 24.41 -27.99 -3.09
CA LYS A 311 24.02 -29.34 -2.66
C LYS A 311 23.10 -29.28 -1.45
N VAL A 312 23.39 -28.43 -0.45
CA VAL A 312 22.57 -28.27 0.76
C VAL A 312 21.16 -27.83 0.43
N LEU A 313 20.99 -26.86 -0.47
CA LEU A 313 19.68 -26.34 -0.86
C LEU A 313 18.87 -27.31 -1.74
N ASN A 314 19.54 -28.04 -2.64
CA ASN A 314 18.87 -28.68 -3.77
C ASN A 314 18.82 -30.21 -3.73
N GLN A 315 19.55 -30.85 -2.83
CA GLN A 315 19.56 -32.30 -2.70
C GLN A 315 18.84 -32.74 -1.41
N PRO A 316 17.91 -33.71 -1.47
CA PRO A 316 17.10 -34.13 -0.33
C PRO A 316 17.84 -35.14 0.57
N THR A 317 19.10 -34.87 0.93
CA THR A 317 19.86 -35.76 1.82
C THR A 317 19.74 -35.31 3.28
N GLN A 318 19.16 -36.17 4.11
CA GLN A 318 19.25 -36.09 5.57
C GLN A 318 20.65 -36.60 6.00
N ASP A 319 21.11 -36.23 7.21
CA ASP A 319 22.37 -36.74 7.80
C ASP A 319 23.66 -36.35 7.05
N ARG A 320 23.81 -35.06 6.69
CA ARG A 320 25.00 -34.56 5.97
C ARG A 320 26.22 -34.47 6.89
N GLU A 321 27.38 -34.92 6.40
CA GLU A 321 28.68 -34.62 7.00
C GLU A 321 29.19 -33.25 6.50
N LEU A 322 29.11 -32.23 7.37
CA LEU A 322 29.47 -30.83 7.08
C LEU A 322 30.47 -30.27 8.10
N ARG A 323 31.24 -31.16 8.76
CA ARG A 323 32.19 -30.78 9.81
C ARG A 323 33.26 -29.83 9.28
N GLY A 324 33.52 -28.74 9.99
CA GLY A 324 34.56 -27.76 9.65
C GLY A 324 34.37 -27.05 8.31
N THR A 325 33.19 -27.18 7.68
CA THR A 325 32.92 -26.55 6.39
C THR A 325 32.71 -25.04 6.53
N ASP A 326 33.09 -24.28 5.51
CA ASP A 326 32.81 -22.86 5.42
C ASP A 326 31.49 -22.62 4.65
N LEU A 327 30.47 -22.22 5.39
CA LEU A 327 29.15 -21.82 4.92
C LEU A 327 28.85 -20.35 5.27
N SER A 328 29.88 -19.58 5.65
CA SER A 328 29.73 -18.19 6.07
C SER A 328 29.11 -17.35 4.96
N ARG A 329 28.17 -16.49 5.36
CA ARG A 329 27.41 -15.59 4.48
C ARG A 329 26.68 -16.30 3.34
N ALA A 330 26.42 -17.60 3.44
CA ALA A 330 25.63 -18.33 2.45
C ALA A 330 24.12 -18.06 2.62
N HIS A 331 23.37 -18.15 1.53
CA HIS A 331 21.91 -18.23 1.58
C HIS A 331 21.49 -19.68 1.79
N LEU A 332 20.96 -20.00 2.97
CA LEU A 332 20.55 -21.35 3.41
C LEU A 332 19.10 -21.35 3.95
N SER A 333 18.30 -20.36 3.57
CA SER A 333 16.91 -20.28 4.04
C SER A 333 16.13 -21.51 3.59
N ARG A 334 15.30 -22.06 4.49
CA ARG A 334 14.51 -23.28 4.29
C ARG A 334 15.35 -24.55 4.01
N ALA A 335 16.66 -24.52 4.23
CA ALA A 335 17.50 -25.68 4.02
C ALA A 335 17.10 -26.85 4.94
N HIS A 336 17.17 -28.07 4.40
CA HIS A 336 16.96 -29.30 5.15
C HIS A 336 18.30 -29.79 5.73
N LEU A 337 18.57 -29.40 6.97
CA LEU A 337 19.79 -29.70 7.73
C LEU A 337 19.52 -30.56 8.98
N SER A 338 18.36 -31.24 9.03
CA SER A 338 18.02 -32.11 10.15
C SER A 338 19.06 -33.23 10.28
N ASN A 339 19.49 -33.50 11.52
CA ASN A 339 20.53 -34.47 11.87
C ASN A 339 21.92 -34.20 11.24
N ALA A 340 22.15 -33.07 10.58
CA ALA A 340 23.43 -32.79 9.94
C ALA A 340 24.56 -32.67 10.99
N ASP A 341 25.76 -33.13 10.64
CA ASP A 341 26.97 -32.96 11.43
C ASP A 341 27.72 -31.70 11.00
N LEU A 342 27.46 -30.60 11.70
CA LEU A 342 28.00 -29.26 11.47
C LEU A 342 29.07 -28.87 12.51
N ARG A 343 29.72 -29.85 13.14
CA ARG A 343 30.75 -29.59 14.17
C ARG A 343 31.86 -28.69 13.64
N GLY A 344 32.12 -27.57 14.31
CA GLY A 344 33.13 -26.59 13.92
C GLY A 344 32.86 -25.90 12.58
N ALA A 345 31.66 -26.03 12.00
CA ALA A 345 31.33 -25.36 10.75
C ALA A 345 31.25 -23.84 10.96
N ASN A 346 31.68 -23.08 9.96
CA ASN A 346 31.53 -21.63 9.93
C ASN A 346 30.24 -21.26 9.20
N LEU A 347 29.23 -20.82 9.94
CA LEU A 347 27.93 -20.33 9.48
C LEU A 347 27.78 -18.82 9.77
N SER A 348 28.87 -18.11 10.07
CA SER A 348 28.82 -16.69 10.44
C SER A 348 28.14 -15.85 9.35
N GLY A 349 27.15 -15.06 9.76
CA GLY A 349 26.33 -14.23 8.86
C GLY A 349 25.52 -14.99 7.79
N ALA A 350 25.40 -16.32 7.87
CA ALA A 350 24.58 -17.09 6.94
C ALA A 350 23.09 -16.81 7.16
N ASN A 351 22.30 -16.85 6.08
CA ASN A 351 20.84 -16.81 6.19
C ASN A 351 20.29 -18.23 6.35
N LEU A 352 19.89 -18.60 7.56
CA LEU A 352 19.27 -19.88 7.93
C LEU A 352 17.79 -19.71 8.29
N SER A 353 17.14 -18.62 7.85
CA SER A 353 15.73 -18.35 8.18
C SER A 353 14.86 -19.50 7.67
N ASP A 354 13.92 -19.96 8.50
CA ASP A 354 13.05 -21.14 8.25
C ASP A 354 13.80 -22.47 8.00
N ALA A 355 15.13 -22.54 8.21
CA ALA A 355 15.88 -23.77 8.01
C ALA A 355 15.51 -24.82 9.07
N ASN A 356 15.50 -26.09 8.67
CA ASN A 356 15.31 -27.20 9.60
C ASN A 356 16.67 -27.72 10.06
N LEU A 357 17.08 -27.35 11.28
CA LEU A 357 18.31 -27.79 11.96
C LEU A 357 18.01 -28.77 13.11
N SER A 358 16.81 -29.38 13.13
CA SER A 358 16.42 -30.27 14.22
C SER A 358 17.39 -31.46 14.35
N ASN A 359 17.77 -31.78 15.59
CA ASN A 359 18.78 -32.80 15.93
C ASN A 359 20.18 -32.59 15.31
N ALA A 360 20.46 -31.44 14.67
CA ALA A 360 21.77 -31.19 14.09
C ALA A 360 22.86 -31.09 15.16
N ASN A 361 24.08 -31.49 14.81
CA ASN A 361 25.24 -31.40 15.68
C ASN A 361 26.09 -30.17 15.34
N LEU A 362 25.94 -29.10 16.12
CA LEU A 362 26.55 -27.79 15.93
C LEU A 362 27.63 -27.51 17.00
N ILE A 363 28.25 -28.54 17.59
CA ILE A 363 29.30 -28.33 18.59
C ILE A 363 30.41 -27.44 18.00
N ASP A 364 30.78 -26.40 18.72
CA ASP A 364 31.83 -25.43 18.36
C ASP A 364 31.61 -24.75 16.99
N ALA A 365 30.39 -24.77 16.45
CA ALA A 365 30.05 -24.08 15.21
C ALA A 365 29.98 -22.56 15.42
N ASP A 366 30.42 -21.79 14.43
CA ASP A 366 30.32 -20.32 14.43
C ASP A 366 29.03 -19.90 13.70
N LEU A 367 28.00 -19.47 14.42
CA LEU A 367 26.77 -18.87 13.90
C LEU A 367 26.68 -17.37 14.22
N SER A 368 27.82 -16.72 14.49
CA SER A 368 27.84 -15.30 14.85
C SER A 368 27.18 -14.46 13.75
N GLY A 369 26.22 -13.61 14.13
CA GLY A 369 25.44 -12.78 13.20
C GLY A 369 24.56 -13.54 12.20
N ALA A 370 24.37 -14.85 12.33
CA ALA A 370 23.52 -15.62 11.44
C ALA A 370 22.03 -15.24 11.59
N PHE A 371 21.28 -15.33 10.49
CA PHE A 371 19.82 -15.12 10.50
C PHE A 371 19.14 -16.47 10.71
N LEU A 372 18.54 -16.69 11.88
CA LEU A 372 17.89 -17.94 12.29
C LEU A 372 16.39 -17.75 12.55
N SER A 373 15.79 -16.69 12.01
CA SER A 373 14.38 -16.40 12.22
C SER A 373 13.51 -17.59 11.79
N CYS A 374 12.62 -18.04 12.66
CA CYS A 374 11.76 -19.22 12.47
C CYS A 374 12.50 -20.54 12.18
N ALA A 375 13.83 -20.60 12.39
CA ALA A 375 14.59 -21.82 12.19
C ALA A 375 14.22 -22.86 13.27
N ASN A 376 14.16 -24.13 12.87
CA ASN A 376 13.92 -25.22 13.81
C ASN A 376 15.26 -25.74 14.35
N LEU A 377 15.63 -25.35 15.57
CA LEU A 377 16.81 -25.83 16.30
C LEU A 377 16.45 -26.89 17.36
N SER A 378 15.25 -27.47 17.29
CA SER A 378 14.81 -28.40 18.32
C SER A 378 15.73 -29.62 18.42
N ASN A 379 16.10 -30.00 19.64
CA ASN A 379 17.06 -31.08 19.95
C ASN A 379 18.47 -30.89 19.36
N ALA A 380 18.79 -29.74 18.77
CA ALA A 380 20.13 -29.49 18.22
C ALA A 380 21.19 -29.44 19.33
N ASN A 381 22.42 -29.85 19.01
CA ASN A 381 23.54 -29.78 19.94
C ASN A 381 24.40 -28.54 19.66
N LEU A 382 24.22 -27.50 20.46
CA LEU A 382 24.86 -26.18 20.33
C LEU A 382 25.95 -25.95 21.39
N ILE A 383 26.48 -27.02 21.99
CA ILE A 383 27.55 -26.96 23.00
C ILE A 383 28.76 -26.23 22.40
N GLY A 384 29.21 -25.15 23.03
CA GLY A 384 30.36 -24.35 22.56
C GLY A 384 30.12 -23.53 21.28
N ALA A 385 28.93 -23.58 20.69
CA ALA A 385 28.61 -22.79 19.50
C ALA A 385 28.58 -21.28 19.80
N ASP A 386 28.96 -20.48 18.81
CA ASP A 386 28.87 -19.02 18.88
C ASP A 386 27.60 -18.53 18.18
N LEU A 387 26.61 -18.03 18.92
CA LEU A 387 25.40 -17.39 18.38
C LEU A 387 25.35 -15.90 18.76
N SER A 388 26.50 -15.29 19.03
CA SER A 388 26.58 -13.85 19.33
C SER A 388 25.97 -13.04 18.17
N CYS A 389 25.09 -12.10 18.52
CA CYS A 389 24.36 -11.27 17.54
C CYS A 389 23.51 -12.04 16.51
N ALA A 390 23.21 -13.33 16.73
CA ALA A 390 22.34 -14.08 15.84
C ALA A 390 20.85 -13.65 15.98
N PHE A 391 20.13 -13.64 14.86
CA PHE A 391 18.71 -13.27 14.83
C PHE A 391 17.82 -14.49 15.04
N LEU A 392 17.29 -14.69 16.24
CA LEU A 392 16.55 -15.89 16.66
C LEU A 392 15.02 -15.68 16.81
N ILE A 393 14.46 -14.66 16.16
CA ILE A 393 13.02 -14.36 16.21
C ILE A 393 12.22 -15.59 15.78
N GLY A 394 11.35 -16.12 16.65
CA GLY A 394 10.54 -17.31 16.38
C GLY A 394 11.33 -18.62 16.22
N ALA A 395 12.63 -18.65 16.52
CA ALA A 395 13.43 -19.87 16.40
C ALA A 395 13.08 -20.89 17.50
N ASP A 396 12.93 -22.16 17.12
CA ASP A 396 12.56 -23.23 18.04
C ASP A 396 13.80 -23.78 18.76
N LEU A 397 13.97 -23.41 20.03
CA LEU A 397 15.09 -23.85 20.89
C LEU A 397 14.71 -25.02 21.81
N ASN A 398 13.56 -25.68 21.58
CA ASN A 398 13.11 -26.78 22.44
C ASN A 398 14.09 -27.95 22.43
N ARG A 399 14.49 -28.39 23.62
CA ARG A 399 15.43 -29.50 23.87
C ARG A 399 16.83 -29.30 23.27
N ALA A 400 17.15 -28.10 22.79
CA ALA A 400 18.49 -27.79 22.32
C ALA A 400 19.49 -27.91 23.48
N LYS A 401 20.69 -28.42 23.21
CA LYS A 401 21.74 -28.60 24.23
C LYS A 401 22.73 -27.44 24.15
N ILE A 402 22.86 -26.67 25.22
CA ILE A 402 23.89 -25.63 25.36
C ILE A 402 24.70 -25.87 26.64
N ASN A 403 25.86 -25.22 26.76
CA ASN A 403 26.62 -25.16 28.01
C ASN A 403 27.08 -23.72 28.31
N GLU A 404 27.97 -23.54 29.28
CA GLU A 404 28.53 -22.22 29.62
C GLU A 404 29.46 -21.65 28.54
N ALA A 405 29.99 -22.50 27.64
CA ALA A 405 30.81 -22.04 26.51
C ALA A 405 29.97 -21.56 25.32
N THR A 406 28.69 -21.93 25.24
CA THR A 406 27.78 -21.48 24.17
C THR A 406 27.53 -19.98 24.31
N GLN A 407 27.92 -19.19 23.30
CA GLN A 407 27.68 -17.76 23.28
C GLN A 407 26.27 -17.48 22.78
N LEU A 408 25.43 -16.86 23.59
CA LEU A 408 24.04 -16.58 23.27
C LEU A 408 23.58 -15.31 24.01
N ASP A 409 22.96 -14.38 23.30
CA ASP A 409 22.46 -13.14 23.89
C ASP A 409 21.51 -13.40 25.07
N ASN A 410 21.53 -12.52 26.07
CA ASN A 410 20.80 -12.68 27.33
C ASN A 410 19.31 -13.02 27.14
N LYS A 411 18.63 -12.38 26.17
CA LYS A 411 17.23 -12.65 25.83
C LYS A 411 17.04 -14.11 25.42
N TRP A 412 17.82 -14.58 24.45
CA TRP A 412 17.67 -15.93 23.92
C TRP A 412 18.16 -17.00 24.89
N ARG A 413 19.15 -16.69 25.74
CA ARG A 413 19.55 -17.59 26.84
C ARG A 413 18.42 -17.75 27.85
N LEU A 414 17.66 -16.69 28.14
CA LEU A 414 16.47 -16.78 28.99
C LEU A 414 15.35 -17.58 28.33
N VAL A 415 15.06 -17.35 27.04
CA VAL A 415 14.08 -18.16 26.27
C VAL A 415 14.48 -19.64 26.31
N TRP A 416 15.75 -19.96 26.08
CA TRP A 416 16.25 -21.34 26.19
C TRP A 416 16.02 -21.93 27.59
N LYS A 417 16.29 -21.18 28.67
CA LYS A 417 16.03 -21.63 30.04
C LYS A 417 14.55 -21.93 30.26
N ILE A 418 13.65 -21.06 29.79
CA ILE A 418 12.19 -21.25 29.91
C ILE A 418 11.73 -22.55 29.22
N LEU A 419 12.29 -22.87 28.05
CA LEU A 419 11.91 -24.05 27.28
C LEU A 419 12.51 -25.36 27.82
N ASN A 420 13.67 -25.30 28.47
CA ASN A 420 14.51 -26.48 28.73
C ASN A 420 14.77 -26.78 30.20
N GLN A 421 14.40 -25.88 31.11
CA GLN A 421 14.63 -26.02 32.54
C GLN A 421 13.34 -25.71 33.33
N PRO A 422 13.22 -26.19 34.57
CA PRO A 422 12.15 -25.75 35.47
C PRO A 422 12.18 -24.22 35.65
N THR A 423 11.02 -23.58 35.57
CA THR A 423 10.89 -22.11 35.60
C THR A 423 10.67 -21.53 37.00
N GLN A 424 10.49 -22.37 38.02
CA GLN A 424 10.10 -21.98 39.38
C GLN A 424 11.08 -20.99 40.05
N ASP A 425 12.36 -21.03 39.67
CA ASP A 425 13.41 -20.16 40.24
C ASP A 425 13.77 -18.97 39.32
N LEU A 426 13.08 -18.79 38.19
CA LEU A 426 13.37 -17.70 37.25
C LEU A 426 12.60 -16.42 37.62
N ASP A 427 13.33 -15.32 37.79
CA ASP A 427 12.72 -13.98 37.83
C ASP A 427 12.38 -13.53 36.40
N LEU A 428 11.10 -13.58 36.05
CA LEU A 428 10.58 -13.20 34.74
C LEU A 428 9.88 -11.83 34.75
N ARG A 429 10.13 -11.00 35.77
CA ARG A 429 9.54 -9.65 35.85
C ARG A 429 10.21 -8.70 34.86
N GLY A 430 9.42 -7.98 34.08
CA GLY A 430 9.90 -6.95 33.15
C GLY A 430 10.78 -7.47 32.00
N VAL A 431 10.88 -8.79 31.82
CA VAL A 431 11.75 -9.39 30.80
C VAL A 431 11.17 -9.18 29.40
N ASN A 432 12.05 -9.09 28.40
CA ASN A 432 11.62 -9.01 27.01
C ASN A 432 11.61 -10.40 26.35
N LEU A 433 10.41 -10.94 26.15
CA LEU A 433 10.14 -12.21 25.47
C LEU A 433 9.38 -12.01 24.15
N SER A 434 9.40 -10.79 23.59
CA SER A 434 8.73 -10.52 22.33
C SER A 434 9.22 -11.45 21.23
N ASP A 435 8.32 -11.85 20.33
CA ASP A 435 8.65 -12.66 19.15
C ASP A 435 9.28 -14.03 19.46
N ALA A 436 9.32 -14.46 20.73
CA ALA A 436 9.91 -15.72 21.13
C ALA A 436 8.98 -16.89 20.80
N ASP A 437 9.55 -18.01 20.37
CA ASP A 437 8.83 -19.28 20.33
C ASP A 437 8.84 -19.92 21.73
N LEU A 438 7.68 -19.89 22.38
CA LEU A 438 7.44 -20.43 23.72
C LEU A 438 6.39 -21.55 23.67
N ARG A 439 6.23 -22.21 22.51
CA ARG A 439 5.26 -23.29 22.34
C ARG A 439 5.53 -24.41 23.34
N GLY A 440 4.49 -24.81 24.07
CA GLY A 440 4.58 -25.87 25.08
C GLY A 440 5.40 -25.52 26.34
N ALA A 441 5.86 -24.28 26.49
CA ALA A 441 6.64 -23.87 27.67
C ALA A 441 5.85 -24.07 28.97
N ASN A 442 6.52 -24.53 30.02
CA ASN A 442 5.92 -24.60 31.35
C ASN A 442 6.23 -23.32 32.16
N LEU A 443 5.28 -22.40 32.19
CA LEU A 443 5.31 -21.12 32.90
C LEU A 443 4.31 -21.11 34.08
N SER A 444 3.95 -22.28 34.61
CA SER A 444 3.05 -22.37 35.76
C SER A 444 3.63 -21.65 36.97
N ASP A 445 2.80 -20.87 37.66
CA ASP A 445 3.17 -20.08 38.85
C ASP A 445 4.26 -19.02 38.61
N ALA A 446 4.65 -18.77 37.36
CA ALA A 446 5.69 -17.81 37.02
C ALA A 446 5.25 -16.36 37.28
N ASP A 447 6.19 -15.54 37.76
CA ASP A 447 5.99 -14.09 37.93
C ASP A 447 6.42 -13.35 36.66
N LEU A 448 5.47 -13.12 35.75
CA LEU A 448 5.63 -12.45 34.46
C LEU A 448 5.21 -10.97 34.50
N ARG A 449 5.22 -10.34 35.69
CA ARG A 449 4.76 -8.96 35.83
C ARG A 449 5.56 -8.00 34.94
N GLY A 450 4.87 -7.20 34.13
CA GLY A 450 5.48 -6.26 33.19
C GLY A 450 6.31 -6.92 32.07
N ALA A 451 6.27 -8.25 31.92
CA ALA A 451 6.99 -8.93 30.86
C ALA A 451 6.42 -8.53 29.49
N ASN A 452 7.31 -8.33 28.51
CA ASN A 452 6.89 -8.10 27.13
C ASN A 452 6.75 -9.45 26.41
N LEU A 453 5.52 -9.89 26.15
CA LEU A 453 5.18 -11.11 25.42
C LEU A 453 4.58 -10.80 24.04
N SER A 454 4.76 -9.57 23.52
CA SER A 454 4.17 -9.21 22.25
C SER A 454 4.66 -10.10 21.12
N ASP A 455 3.74 -10.52 20.24
CA ASP A 455 4.02 -11.38 19.08
C ASP A 455 4.62 -12.77 19.41
N ALA A 456 4.79 -13.10 20.71
CA ALA A 456 5.34 -14.37 21.16
C ALA A 456 4.39 -15.53 20.84
N ASP A 457 4.95 -16.70 20.52
CA ASP A 457 4.17 -17.92 20.30
C ASP A 457 4.02 -18.72 21.59
N LEU A 458 2.86 -18.62 22.23
CA LEU A 458 2.51 -19.30 23.48
C LEU A 458 1.60 -20.51 23.26
N ARG A 459 1.45 -20.99 22.02
CA ARG A 459 0.53 -22.10 21.71
C ARG A 459 0.91 -23.35 22.51
N GLY A 460 -0.04 -23.86 23.29
CA GLY A 460 0.15 -25.04 24.15
C GLY A 460 0.98 -24.81 25.41
N ALA A 461 1.39 -23.57 25.69
CA ALA A 461 2.12 -23.25 26.93
C ALA A 461 1.21 -23.40 28.16
N ASN A 462 1.82 -23.77 29.30
CA ASN A 462 1.15 -23.82 30.59
C ASN A 462 1.44 -22.53 31.39
N LEU A 463 0.44 -21.67 31.54
CA LEU A 463 0.49 -20.43 32.33
C LEU A 463 -0.51 -20.47 33.51
N ILE A 464 -0.85 -21.67 34.02
CA ILE A 464 -1.70 -21.81 35.20
C ILE A 464 -1.06 -21.05 36.37
N ASN A 465 -1.87 -20.23 37.05
CA ASN A 465 -1.46 -19.35 38.16
C ASN A 465 -0.37 -18.31 37.87
N ALA A 466 0.08 -18.16 36.61
CA ALA A 466 1.07 -17.16 36.27
C ALA A 466 0.55 -15.74 36.55
N ASN A 467 1.44 -14.87 37.03
CA ASN A 467 1.14 -13.47 37.26
C ASN A 467 1.52 -12.63 36.04
N LEU A 468 0.51 -12.25 35.24
CA LEU A 468 0.69 -11.43 34.03
C LEU A 468 0.26 -9.97 34.24
N SER A 469 0.27 -9.48 35.49
CA SER A 469 -0.04 -8.06 35.73
C SER A 469 0.93 -7.17 34.96
N ASP A 470 0.39 -6.19 34.25
CA ASP A 470 1.12 -5.28 33.35
C ASP A 470 1.87 -5.95 32.18
N ALA A 471 1.73 -7.27 31.98
CA ALA A 471 2.39 -7.96 30.88
C ALA A 471 1.79 -7.55 29.53
N ASN A 472 2.63 -7.30 28.53
CA ASN A 472 2.19 -6.96 27.18
C ASN A 472 1.87 -8.25 26.40
N LEU A 473 0.59 -8.49 26.11
CA LEU A 473 0.09 -9.67 25.39
C LEU A 473 -0.37 -9.36 23.97
N ILE A 474 -0.08 -8.17 23.42
CA ILE A 474 -0.48 -7.76 22.08
C ILE A 474 0.13 -8.71 21.04
N ASN A 475 -0.69 -9.20 20.11
CA ASN A 475 -0.39 -10.17 19.06
C ASN A 475 0.20 -11.50 19.52
N ALA A 476 0.27 -11.78 20.82
CA ALA A 476 0.73 -13.07 21.31
C ALA A 476 -0.15 -14.20 20.74
N LYS A 477 0.45 -15.29 20.28
CA LYS A 477 -0.28 -16.41 19.66
C LYS A 477 -0.62 -17.44 20.72
N ILE A 478 -1.91 -17.64 20.99
CA ILE A 478 -2.41 -18.73 21.85
C ILE A 478 -3.38 -19.62 21.07
N ASN A 479 -3.66 -20.80 21.59
CA ASN A 479 -4.68 -21.73 21.07
C ASN A 479 -5.46 -22.40 22.22
N GLU A 480 -6.39 -23.31 21.91
CA GLU A 480 -7.18 -24.03 22.92
C GLU A 480 -6.34 -24.91 23.85
N ALA A 481 -5.14 -25.33 23.43
CA ALA A 481 -4.22 -26.07 24.28
C ALA A 481 -3.45 -25.18 25.28
N THR A 482 -3.51 -23.85 25.12
CA THR A 482 -2.80 -22.91 25.99
C THR A 482 -3.54 -22.81 27.33
N GLN A 483 -2.88 -23.23 28.41
CA GLN A 483 -3.49 -23.25 29.74
C GLN A 483 -3.32 -21.88 30.37
N LEU A 484 -4.37 -21.07 30.34
CA LEU A 484 -4.37 -19.70 30.85
C LEU A 484 -5.60 -19.48 31.72
N ASN A 485 -5.45 -18.77 32.85
CA ASN A 485 -6.60 -18.46 33.69
C ASN A 485 -7.61 -17.57 32.94
N TYR A 486 -8.88 -17.58 33.39
CA TYR A 486 -9.97 -16.87 32.72
C TYR A 486 -9.67 -15.37 32.54
N LYS A 487 -9.12 -14.72 33.58
CA LYS A 487 -8.77 -13.29 33.56
C LYS A 487 -7.82 -12.96 32.42
N TRP A 488 -6.67 -13.63 32.36
CA TRP A 488 -5.65 -13.32 31.36
C TRP A 488 -6.07 -13.76 29.96
N ARG A 489 -6.87 -14.83 29.83
CA ARG A 489 -7.47 -15.19 28.55
C ARG A 489 -8.42 -14.11 28.05
N LEU A 490 -9.19 -13.48 28.93
CA LEU A 490 -10.05 -12.36 28.58
C LEU A 490 -9.24 -11.11 28.20
N VAL A 491 -8.20 -10.75 28.97
CA VAL A 491 -7.28 -9.66 28.61
C VAL A 491 -6.67 -9.87 27.23
N TRP A 492 -6.21 -11.09 26.94
CA TRP A 492 -5.71 -11.45 25.62
C TRP A 492 -6.76 -11.27 24.52
N LYS A 493 -8.02 -11.68 24.77
CA LYS A 493 -9.13 -11.48 23.82
C LYS A 493 -9.45 -10.01 23.60
N ILE A 494 -9.31 -9.17 24.62
CA ILE A 494 -9.52 -7.71 24.51
C ILE A 494 -8.47 -7.11 23.58
N LEU A 495 -7.20 -7.50 23.74
CA LEU A 495 -6.09 -6.94 22.95
C LEU A 495 -6.05 -7.44 21.50
N ASN A 496 -6.49 -8.68 21.24
CA ASN A 496 -6.13 -9.39 19.99
C ASN A 496 -7.30 -9.83 19.12
N GLN A 497 -8.55 -9.61 19.55
CA GLN A 497 -9.73 -9.97 18.78
C GLN A 497 -10.61 -8.73 18.58
N PRO A 498 -11.05 -8.41 17.36
CA PRO A 498 -11.97 -7.29 17.13
C PRO A 498 -13.36 -7.69 17.64
N THR A 499 -13.85 -7.04 18.68
CA THR A 499 -15.26 -7.11 19.06
C THR A 499 -15.67 -5.77 19.67
N GLN A 500 -16.62 -5.12 19.00
CA GLN A 500 -17.44 -4.03 19.54
C GLN A 500 -18.48 -4.64 20.49
N ASP A 501 -19.01 -3.84 21.41
CA ASP A 501 -20.17 -4.20 22.26
C ASP A 501 -19.95 -5.42 23.18
N ARG A 502 -18.79 -5.50 23.82
CA ARG A 502 -18.47 -6.58 24.77
C ARG A 502 -19.19 -6.41 26.11
N ASP A 503 -19.82 -7.47 26.61
CA ASP A 503 -20.26 -7.54 28.01
C ASP A 503 -19.05 -7.83 28.93
N LEU A 504 -18.56 -6.80 29.62
CA LEU A 504 -17.46 -6.86 30.59
C LEU A 504 -17.92 -6.46 32.00
N ARG A 505 -19.23 -6.59 32.28
CA ARG A 505 -19.83 -6.17 33.54
C ARG A 505 -19.26 -6.90 34.74
N GLY A 506 -18.83 -6.15 35.75
CA GLY A 506 -18.30 -6.68 37.01
C GLY A 506 -17.01 -7.49 36.90
N ILE A 507 -16.39 -7.54 35.71
CA ILE A 507 -15.18 -8.34 35.47
C ILE A 507 -13.97 -7.77 36.22
N ASN A 508 -13.06 -8.65 36.66
CA ASN A 508 -11.78 -8.27 37.26
C ASN A 508 -10.68 -8.10 36.20
N LEU A 509 -10.37 -6.84 35.85
CA LEU A 509 -9.28 -6.42 34.96
C LEU A 509 -8.16 -5.69 35.73
N ARG A 510 -8.09 -5.89 37.04
CA ARG A 510 -7.12 -5.20 37.92
C ARG A 510 -5.69 -5.43 37.44
N ASP A 511 -4.88 -4.38 37.40
CA ASP A 511 -3.47 -4.44 36.99
C ASP A 511 -3.23 -5.04 35.58
N ALA A 512 -4.25 -5.08 34.70
CA ALA A 512 -4.11 -5.54 33.32
C ALA A 512 -3.52 -4.46 32.41
N ASN A 513 -2.67 -4.86 31.46
CA ASN A 513 -2.26 -3.99 30.38
C ASN A 513 -3.29 -4.06 29.24
N LEU A 514 -4.04 -2.98 29.03
CA LEU A 514 -5.08 -2.80 28.01
C LEU A 514 -4.72 -1.61 27.10
N ARG A 515 -3.42 -1.29 27.00
CA ARG A 515 -2.95 -0.14 26.24
C ARG A 515 -3.34 -0.28 24.76
N GLY A 516 -3.98 0.76 24.23
CA GLY A 516 -4.44 0.78 22.83
C GLY A 516 -5.57 -0.19 22.51
N ALA A 517 -6.21 -0.81 23.51
CA ALA A 517 -7.33 -1.71 23.27
C ALA A 517 -8.52 -0.98 22.64
N ASP A 518 -9.18 -1.65 21.70
CA ASP A 518 -10.52 -1.25 21.24
C ASP A 518 -11.56 -1.79 22.22
N LEU A 519 -12.12 -0.89 23.02
CA LEU A 519 -13.21 -1.11 23.96
C LEU A 519 -14.43 -0.27 23.56
N SER A 520 -14.55 0.12 22.29
CA SER A 520 -15.70 0.87 21.80
C SER A 520 -17.00 0.05 21.99
N GLY A 521 -18.04 0.71 22.51
CA GLY A 521 -19.34 0.11 22.86
C GLY A 521 -19.33 -0.89 24.02
N ALA A 522 -18.17 -1.18 24.64
CA ALA A 522 -18.09 -2.20 25.69
C ALA A 522 -18.85 -1.80 26.96
N ASP A 523 -19.56 -2.76 27.56
CA ASP A 523 -20.19 -2.59 28.87
C ASP A 523 -19.19 -2.94 29.99
N LEU A 524 -18.53 -1.92 30.54
CA LEU A 524 -17.58 -2.03 31.64
C LEU A 524 -18.24 -1.76 33.00
N SER A 525 -19.57 -1.80 33.09
CA SER A 525 -20.24 -1.38 34.31
C SER A 525 -19.88 -2.27 35.51
N GLY A 526 -19.49 -1.65 36.62
CA GLY A 526 -19.01 -2.35 37.81
C GLY A 526 -17.64 -3.06 37.70
N ALA A 527 -16.97 -3.03 36.54
CA ALA A 527 -15.70 -3.71 36.32
C ALA A 527 -14.58 -3.19 37.25
N ASP A 528 -13.67 -4.07 37.68
CA ASP A 528 -12.50 -3.69 38.48
C ASP A 528 -11.30 -3.38 37.58
N LEU A 529 -11.05 -2.10 37.35
CA LEU A 529 -9.97 -1.55 36.52
C LEU A 529 -8.86 -0.90 37.37
N ARG A 530 -8.80 -1.18 38.68
CA ARG A 530 -7.79 -0.61 39.58
C ARG A 530 -6.39 -1.02 39.10
N GLY A 531 -5.51 -0.05 38.89
CA GLY A 531 -4.13 -0.31 38.42
C GLY A 531 -3.98 -0.76 36.97
N ALA A 532 -5.08 -0.90 36.21
CA ALA A 532 -5.00 -1.25 34.79
C ALA A 532 -4.41 -0.10 33.96
N ASP A 533 -3.70 -0.44 32.87
CA ASP A 533 -3.22 0.52 31.88
C ASP A 533 -4.17 0.56 30.67
N LEU A 534 -4.95 1.63 30.52
CA LEU A 534 -5.83 1.90 29.36
C LEU A 534 -5.29 3.06 28.52
N SER A 535 -3.99 3.34 28.57
CA SER A 535 -3.40 4.43 27.80
C SER A 535 -3.66 4.21 26.31
N GLY A 536 -4.26 5.21 25.65
CA GLY A 536 -4.59 5.13 24.23
C GLY A 536 -5.71 4.16 23.85
N ALA A 537 -6.40 3.54 24.82
CA ALA A 537 -7.58 2.72 24.52
C ALA A 537 -8.74 3.57 23.99
N ASP A 538 -9.49 3.01 23.06
CA ASP A 538 -10.76 3.59 22.59
C ASP A 538 -11.90 3.11 23.48
N LEU A 539 -12.65 4.03 24.07
CA LEU A 539 -13.79 3.78 24.94
C LEU A 539 -15.05 4.52 24.45
N SER A 540 -15.10 4.86 23.16
CA SER A 540 -16.25 5.51 22.53
C SER A 540 -17.49 4.64 22.68
N GLY A 541 -18.59 5.20 23.19
CA GLY A 541 -19.82 4.46 23.53
C GLY A 541 -19.73 3.51 24.74
N ALA A 542 -18.56 3.33 25.36
CA ALA A 542 -18.39 2.35 26.44
C ALA A 542 -19.10 2.77 27.74
N ASN A 543 -19.82 1.84 28.38
CA ASN A 543 -20.49 2.08 29.65
C ASN A 543 -19.49 1.96 30.82
N LEU A 544 -19.19 3.08 31.47
CA LEU A 544 -18.24 3.16 32.60
C LEU A 544 -18.92 3.32 33.98
N ILE A 545 -20.23 3.13 34.07
CA ILE A 545 -20.99 3.26 35.32
C ILE A 545 -20.53 2.23 36.35
N ASP A 546 -20.32 2.63 37.59
CA ASP A 546 -19.79 1.85 38.71
C ASP A 546 -18.42 1.17 38.50
N ALA A 547 -17.73 1.45 37.38
CA ALA A 547 -16.40 0.91 37.14
C ALA A 547 -15.42 1.38 38.23
N LYS A 548 -14.62 0.46 38.78
CA LYS A 548 -13.72 0.74 39.90
C LYS A 548 -12.34 1.12 39.36
N ILE A 549 -11.99 2.39 39.43
CA ILE A 549 -10.64 2.88 39.13
C ILE A 549 -9.95 3.44 40.38
N ASN A 550 -8.62 3.54 40.37
CA ASN A 550 -7.86 4.20 41.43
C ASN A 550 -6.80 5.17 40.85
N LYS A 551 -5.91 5.68 41.72
CA LYS A 551 -4.82 6.57 41.28
C LYS A 551 -3.83 5.90 40.32
N ALA A 552 -3.67 4.57 40.40
CA ALA A 552 -2.75 3.80 39.58
C ALA A 552 -3.34 3.41 38.21
N THR A 553 -4.68 3.48 38.03
CA THR A 553 -5.31 3.24 36.73
C THR A 553 -4.86 4.30 35.73
N GLN A 554 -4.14 3.88 34.68
CA GLN A 554 -3.75 4.78 33.59
C GLN A 554 -4.93 4.92 32.64
N LEU A 555 -5.45 6.13 32.53
CA LEU A 555 -6.60 6.46 31.71
C LEU A 555 -6.39 7.87 31.19
N ASN A 556 -6.61 8.09 29.89
CA ASN A 556 -6.47 9.42 29.31
C ASN A 556 -7.43 10.43 29.97
N SER A 557 -7.16 11.72 29.79
CA SER A 557 -7.93 12.78 30.45
C SER A 557 -9.41 12.77 30.05
N LYS A 558 -9.74 12.46 28.79
CA LYS A 558 -11.10 12.33 28.27
C LYS A 558 -11.90 11.27 29.03
N TRP A 559 -11.45 10.03 29.01
CA TRP A 559 -12.19 8.92 29.62
C TRP A 559 -12.20 9.00 31.15
N ARG A 560 -11.16 9.59 31.75
CA ARG A 560 -11.17 9.90 33.17
C ARG A 560 -12.20 10.98 33.52
N LEU A 561 -12.48 11.92 32.63
CA LEU A 561 -13.55 12.90 32.80
C LEU A 561 -14.93 12.24 32.67
N VAL A 562 -15.15 11.43 31.61
CA VAL A 562 -16.39 10.66 31.41
C VAL A 562 -16.69 9.78 32.63
N TRP A 563 -15.70 9.02 33.11
CA TRP A 563 -15.85 8.21 34.32
C TRP A 563 -16.26 9.06 35.54
N LYS A 564 -15.64 10.24 35.74
CA LYS A 564 -16.03 11.15 36.83
C LYS A 564 -17.46 11.62 36.67
N ILE A 565 -17.90 11.91 35.44
CA ILE A 565 -19.24 12.39 35.16
C ILE A 565 -20.27 11.37 35.64
N LEU A 566 -20.07 10.10 35.27
CA LEU A 566 -20.99 9.00 35.56
C LEU A 566 -20.98 8.53 37.02
N ASN A 567 -19.84 8.64 37.72
CA ASN A 567 -19.63 7.92 39.00
C ASN A 567 -19.50 8.79 40.25
N ARG A 568 -19.52 10.12 40.11
CA ARG A 568 -19.34 11.03 41.25
C ARG A 568 -20.55 11.96 41.40
N PRO A 569 -21.00 12.25 42.63
CA PRO A 569 -22.09 13.19 42.84
C PRO A 569 -21.77 14.60 42.31
N THR A 570 -22.82 15.29 41.90
CA THR A 570 -22.86 16.60 41.24
C THR A 570 -22.77 17.75 42.23
N GLN A 571 -21.68 18.52 42.23
CA GLN A 571 -21.70 19.95 42.60
C GLN A 571 -20.68 20.70 41.72
N ASP A 572 -21.16 21.74 41.04
CA ASP A 572 -20.41 22.72 40.22
C ASP A 572 -19.39 22.13 39.23
N ARG A 573 -19.88 21.41 38.22
CA ARG A 573 -19.04 20.89 37.14
C ARG A 573 -18.82 21.94 36.06
N ASP A 574 -17.69 22.63 36.17
CA ASP A 574 -17.09 23.35 35.05
C ASP A 574 -16.54 22.34 34.04
N LEU A 575 -17.27 22.15 32.94
CA LEU A 575 -16.97 21.29 31.79
C LEU A 575 -16.83 22.12 30.50
N ARG A 576 -16.43 23.39 30.63
CA ARG A 576 -16.15 24.25 29.47
C ARG A 576 -15.10 23.61 28.58
N ASP A 577 -15.34 23.66 27.27
CA ASP A 577 -14.45 23.12 26.24
C ASP A 577 -14.15 21.61 26.43
N ALA A 578 -14.99 20.88 27.17
CA ALA A 578 -14.77 19.47 27.45
C ALA A 578 -14.83 18.65 26.15
N LYS A 579 -13.91 17.70 26.02
CA LYS A 579 -13.84 16.76 24.87
C LYS A 579 -14.61 15.50 25.21
N LEU A 580 -15.88 15.42 24.82
CA LEU A 580 -16.84 14.38 25.17
C LEU A 580 -17.48 13.71 23.94
N ARG A 581 -16.92 13.92 22.74
CA ARG A 581 -17.33 13.26 21.50
C ARG A 581 -17.47 11.75 21.66
N ASP A 582 -18.54 11.18 21.13
CA ASP A 582 -18.86 9.75 21.20
C ASP A 582 -18.85 9.17 22.62
N ALA A 583 -18.97 9.99 23.67
CA ALA A 583 -19.01 9.49 25.04
C ALA A 583 -20.40 8.93 25.36
N ASN A 584 -20.43 7.82 26.10
CA ASN A 584 -21.65 7.35 26.74
C ASN A 584 -21.86 8.14 28.04
N LEU A 585 -22.87 9.00 28.03
CA LEU A 585 -23.34 9.84 29.13
C LEU A 585 -24.83 9.57 29.42
N MET A 586 -25.32 8.38 29.06
CA MET A 586 -26.71 7.97 29.28
C MET A 586 -27.09 8.13 30.75
N SER A 587 -28.23 8.78 31.00
CA SER A 587 -28.76 9.08 32.34
C SER A 587 -27.78 9.85 33.26
N ALA A 588 -26.74 10.49 32.71
CA ALA A 588 -25.79 11.25 33.50
C ALA A 588 -26.49 12.43 34.20
N ASP A 589 -26.12 12.67 35.46
CA ASP A 589 -26.52 13.88 36.17
C ASP A 589 -25.56 15.04 35.81
N LEU A 590 -26.08 15.97 35.03
CA LEU A 590 -25.41 17.17 34.51
C LEU A 590 -26.21 18.43 34.87
N MET A 591 -27.07 18.37 35.89
CA MET A 591 -27.86 19.51 36.35
C MET A 591 -26.95 20.70 36.68
N ASN A 592 -27.30 21.88 36.15
CA ASN A 592 -26.53 23.13 36.29
C ASN A 592 -25.05 23.04 35.85
N ALA A 593 -24.66 22.02 35.06
CA ALA A 593 -23.29 21.91 34.57
C ALA A 593 -22.96 23.01 33.55
N ASN A 594 -21.71 23.46 33.55
CA ASN A 594 -21.24 24.41 32.54
C ASN A 594 -20.51 23.66 31.43
N LEU A 595 -21.22 23.38 30.33
CA LEU A 595 -20.77 22.69 29.12
C LEU A 595 -20.54 23.65 27.94
N MET A 596 -20.36 24.94 28.21
CA MET A 596 -20.15 25.95 27.16
C MET A 596 -18.98 25.53 26.26
N SER A 597 -19.23 25.53 24.95
CA SER A 597 -18.27 25.13 23.91
C SER A 597 -17.72 23.69 24.02
N ALA A 598 -18.40 22.80 24.76
CA ALA A 598 -18.02 21.38 24.82
C ALA A 598 -18.24 20.68 23.47
N ASP A 599 -17.36 19.72 23.15
CA ASP A 599 -17.48 18.81 22.00
C ASP A 599 -18.22 17.55 22.45
N LEU A 600 -19.50 17.45 22.14
CA LEU A 600 -20.44 16.37 22.45
C LEU A 600 -20.95 15.68 21.17
N MET A 601 -20.28 15.88 20.03
CA MET A 601 -20.64 15.26 18.76
C MET A 601 -20.79 13.74 18.94
N GLY A 602 -21.92 13.17 18.47
CA GLY A 602 -22.21 11.73 18.58
C GLY A 602 -22.31 11.17 20.00
N ALA A 603 -22.34 12.01 21.05
CA ALA A 603 -22.47 11.53 22.42
C ALA A 603 -23.86 10.95 22.70
N ASP A 604 -23.92 9.91 23.53
CA ASP A 604 -25.17 9.35 24.05
C ASP A 604 -25.51 10.06 25.36
N LEU A 605 -26.55 10.88 25.35
CA LEU A 605 -27.12 11.64 26.47
C LEU A 605 -28.57 11.20 26.74
N MET A 606 -28.96 9.99 26.34
CA MET A 606 -30.33 9.51 26.50
C MET A 606 -30.75 9.56 27.98
N GLY A 607 -31.87 10.25 28.26
CA GLY A 607 -32.39 10.46 29.61
C GLY A 607 -31.47 11.24 30.55
N ALA A 608 -30.41 11.89 30.06
CA ALA A 608 -29.51 12.68 30.88
C ALA A 608 -30.24 13.88 31.51
N ASN A 609 -29.86 14.22 32.74
CA ASN A 609 -30.40 15.37 33.46
C ASN A 609 -29.52 16.60 33.20
N LEU A 610 -29.95 17.48 32.31
CA LEU A 610 -29.29 18.71 31.88
C LEU A 610 -30.06 19.97 32.33
N ILE A 611 -30.95 19.86 33.32
CA ILE A 611 -31.77 20.97 33.80
C ILE A 611 -30.86 22.14 34.25
N GLY A 612 -31.11 23.33 33.69
CA GLY A 612 -30.33 24.54 33.96
C GLY A 612 -28.87 24.52 33.48
N ALA A 613 -28.46 23.52 32.68
CA ALA A 613 -27.10 23.44 32.17
C ALA A 613 -26.80 24.56 31.16
N ASN A 614 -25.55 25.02 31.13
CA ASN A 614 -25.07 25.96 30.11
C ASN A 614 -24.34 25.20 29.00
N LEU A 615 -24.99 25.02 27.85
CA LEU A 615 -24.45 24.42 26.61
C LEU A 615 -24.21 25.48 25.51
N MET A 616 -24.06 26.76 25.87
CA MET A 616 -23.85 27.82 24.88
C MET A 616 -22.67 27.48 23.95
N GLY A 617 -22.93 27.47 22.64
CA GLY A 617 -21.96 27.15 21.61
C GLY A 617 -21.38 25.72 21.65
N ALA A 618 -21.97 24.78 22.39
CA ALA A 618 -21.55 23.39 22.39
C ALA A 618 -21.86 22.70 21.04
N ASP A 619 -21.07 21.71 20.67
CA ASP A 619 -21.28 20.89 19.48
C ASP A 619 -21.91 19.55 19.87
N LEU A 620 -23.19 19.38 19.58
CA LEU A 620 -24.00 18.17 19.78
C LEU A 620 -24.43 17.54 18.45
N MET A 621 -23.69 17.77 17.36
CA MET A 621 -24.04 17.20 16.06
C MET A 621 -24.20 15.66 16.16
N GLY A 622 -25.36 15.15 15.75
CA GLY A 622 -25.68 13.72 15.80
C GLY A 622 -25.74 13.09 17.19
N ALA A 623 -25.78 13.88 18.28
CA ALA A 623 -25.93 13.34 19.63
C ALA A 623 -27.34 12.76 19.88
N ASP A 624 -27.42 11.76 20.76
CA ASP A 624 -28.69 11.20 21.22
C ASP A 624 -29.09 11.83 22.56
N LEU A 625 -30.13 12.66 22.57
CA LEU A 625 -30.72 13.31 23.73
C LEU A 625 -32.17 12.83 23.97
N MET A 626 -32.53 11.63 23.51
CA MET A 626 -33.90 11.12 23.64
C MET A 626 -34.32 11.12 25.13
N GLY A 627 -35.46 11.77 25.40
CA GLY A 627 -36.00 11.91 26.76
C GLY A 627 -35.12 12.66 27.77
N ALA A 628 -34.07 13.36 27.33
CA ALA A 628 -33.22 14.15 28.21
C ALA A 628 -33.99 15.34 28.83
N GLY A 629 -33.63 15.71 30.06
CA GLY A 629 -34.21 16.85 30.76
C GLY A 629 -33.36 18.10 30.59
N LEU A 630 -33.75 19.03 29.73
CA LEU A 630 -33.06 20.30 29.42
C LEU A 630 -33.83 21.54 29.90
N MET A 631 -34.78 21.41 30.83
CA MET A 631 -35.58 22.53 31.32
C MET A 631 -34.68 23.69 31.79
N GLY A 632 -34.91 24.89 31.23
CA GLY A 632 -34.15 26.10 31.54
C GLY A 632 -32.68 26.09 31.11
N ALA A 633 -32.22 25.12 30.32
CA ALA A 633 -30.86 25.07 29.82
C ALA A 633 -30.56 26.17 28.79
N ASP A 634 -29.31 26.63 28.73
CA ASP A 634 -28.84 27.58 27.72
C ASP A 634 -28.10 26.85 26.59
N LEU A 635 -28.77 26.63 25.47
CA LEU A 635 -28.23 26.07 24.22
C LEU A 635 -28.01 27.14 23.15
N SER A 636 -27.88 28.42 23.53
CA SER A 636 -27.72 29.47 22.53
C SER A 636 -26.48 29.25 21.66
N SER A 637 -26.67 29.39 20.34
CA SER A 637 -25.65 29.12 19.32
C SER A 637 -25.04 27.70 19.32
N ALA A 638 -25.66 26.73 19.99
CA ALA A 638 -25.21 25.33 19.96
C ALA A 638 -25.46 24.68 18.58
N GLY A 639 -24.61 23.71 18.21
CA GLY A 639 -24.78 22.90 17.00
C GLY A 639 -25.47 21.58 17.32
N LEU A 640 -26.69 21.36 16.84
CA LEU A 640 -27.51 20.17 17.05
C LEU A 640 -27.95 19.52 15.72
N THR A 641 -27.23 19.76 14.63
CA THR A 641 -27.56 19.18 13.33
C THR A 641 -27.71 17.66 13.44
N GLY A 642 -28.87 17.14 13.06
CA GLY A 642 -29.18 15.71 13.09
C GLY A 642 -29.22 15.05 14.48
N ALA A 643 -29.23 15.84 15.58
CA ALA A 643 -29.37 15.29 16.92
C ALA A 643 -30.77 14.70 17.15
N ASP A 644 -30.89 13.66 17.97
CA ASP A 644 -32.17 13.10 18.39
C ASP A 644 -32.58 13.68 19.74
N LEU A 645 -33.66 14.45 19.78
CA LEU A 645 -34.26 15.05 20.97
C LEU A 645 -35.70 14.53 21.18
N MET A 646 -36.05 13.35 20.66
CA MET A 646 -37.40 12.82 20.77
C MET A 646 -37.85 12.76 22.24
N GLY A 647 -38.98 13.40 22.55
CA GLY A 647 -39.54 13.46 23.90
C GLY A 647 -38.69 14.17 24.95
N ALA A 648 -37.65 14.91 24.57
CA ALA A 648 -36.85 15.70 25.51
C ALA A 648 -37.66 16.87 26.11
N ASP A 649 -37.33 17.25 27.34
CA ASP A 649 -37.94 18.39 28.05
C ASP A 649 -37.06 19.62 27.92
N LEU A 650 -37.38 20.54 27.00
CA LEU A 650 -36.71 21.82 26.77
C LEU A 650 -37.53 23.01 27.31
N GLY A 651 -38.41 22.79 28.30
CA GLY A 651 -39.25 23.85 28.87
C GLY A 651 -38.43 25.07 29.31
N GLY A 652 -38.72 26.24 28.75
CA GLY A 652 -38.01 27.49 29.05
C GLY A 652 -36.54 27.54 28.63
N ALA A 653 -36.04 26.58 27.85
CA ALA A 653 -34.65 26.57 27.38
C ALA A 653 -34.37 27.71 26.39
N ASN A 654 -33.12 28.19 26.36
CA ASN A 654 -32.66 29.18 25.39
C ASN A 654 -31.94 28.50 24.22
N LEU A 655 -32.53 28.50 23.04
CA LEU A 655 -32.01 27.94 21.79
C LEU A 655 -31.72 29.05 20.75
N SER A 656 -31.56 30.30 21.19
CA SER A 656 -31.40 31.43 20.28
C SER A 656 -30.15 31.25 19.41
N GLY A 657 -30.32 31.32 18.09
CA GLY A 657 -29.26 31.10 17.10
C GLY A 657 -28.69 29.67 17.02
N ALA A 658 -29.30 28.69 17.70
CA ALA A 658 -28.86 27.30 17.62
C ALA A 658 -29.13 26.70 16.23
N ASN A 659 -28.30 25.75 15.80
CA ASN A 659 -28.49 25.01 14.56
C ASN A 659 -29.10 23.63 14.85
N LEU A 660 -30.39 23.46 14.58
CA LEU A 660 -31.15 22.21 14.72
C LEU A 660 -31.52 21.62 13.36
N SER A 661 -30.78 21.92 12.29
CA SER A 661 -31.09 21.42 10.96
C SER A 661 -31.18 19.88 10.95
N GLY A 662 -32.32 19.33 10.54
CA GLY A 662 -32.57 17.89 10.50
C GLY A 662 -32.66 17.18 11.87
N ALA A 663 -32.73 17.92 12.98
CA ALA A 663 -32.87 17.33 14.31
C ALA A 663 -34.25 16.69 14.52
N GLY A 664 -34.30 15.61 15.31
CA GLY A 664 -35.55 14.92 15.68
C GLY A 664 -36.11 15.48 16.99
N LEU A 665 -37.18 16.28 16.96
CA LEU A 665 -37.83 16.87 18.14
C LEU A 665 -39.27 16.35 18.34
N SER A 666 -39.61 15.19 17.76
CA SER A 666 -40.96 14.64 17.85
C SER A 666 -41.36 14.49 19.32
N ARG A 667 -42.53 15.02 19.69
CA ARG A 667 -43.10 15.02 21.05
C ARG A 667 -42.25 15.70 22.13
N ALA A 668 -41.22 16.46 21.77
CA ALA A 668 -40.44 17.25 22.73
C ALA A 668 -41.29 18.38 23.35
N ASP A 669 -40.99 18.77 24.59
CA ASP A 669 -41.60 19.94 25.24
C ASP A 669 -40.69 21.16 25.09
N LEU A 670 -41.10 22.13 24.28
CA LEU A 670 -40.44 23.42 24.07
C LEU A 670 -41.28 24.58 24.66
N SER A 671 -42.13 24.31 25.65
CA SER A 671 -42.99 25.33 26.26
C SER A 671 -42.17 26.50 26.81
N GLY A 672 -42.42 27.71 26.33
CA GLY A 672 -41.72 28.93 26.71
C GLY A 672 -40.26 29.02 26.23
N ALA A 673 -39.79 28.10 25.38
CA ALA A 673 -38.41 28.10 24.89
C ALA A 673 -38.14 29.29 23.94
N GLY A 674 -36.90 29.80 23.97
CA GLY A 674 -36.44 30.89 23.10
C GLY A 674 -35.69 30.36 21.89
N LEU A 675 -36.31 30.34 20.70
CA LEU A 675 -35.73 29.86 19.44
C LEU A 675 -35.47 31.00 18.45
N MET A 676 -35.20 32.22 18.94
CA MET A 676 -35.01 33.37 18.05
C MET A 676 -33.80 33.14 17.13
N GLY A 677 -34.02 33.21 15.81
CA GLY A 677 -32.97 33.02 14.81
C GLY A 677 -32.40 31.59 14.72
N ALA A 678 -33.05 30.59 15.33
CA ALA A 678 -32.60 29.20 15.24
C ALA A 678 -32.85 28.61 13.84
N ASP A 679 -31.96 27.73 13.38
CA ASP A 679 -32.14 26.95 12.16
C ASP A 679 -32.85 25.63 12.49
N LEU A 680 -34.10 25.46 12.05
CA LEU A 680 -34.90 24.24 12.21
C LEU A 680 -35.15 23.59 10.84
N SER A 681 -34.35 23.91 9.83
CA SER A 681 -34.57 23.39 8.47
C SER A 681 -34.55 21.87 8.45
N GLY A 682 -35.62 21.26 7.93
CA GLY A 682 -35.80 19.80 7.90
C GLY A 682 -35.98 19.12 9.26
N ALA A 683 -36.12 19.85 10.37
CA ALA A 683 -36.34 19.27 11.69
C ALA A 683 -37.74 18.64 11.83
N ASP A 684 -37.85 17.55 12.59
CA ASP A 684 -39.12 16.90 12.91
C ASP A 684 -39.66 17.41 14.25
N LEU A 685 -40.66 18.30 14.24
CA LEU A 685 -41.37 18.77 15.44
C LEU A 685 -42.77 18.14 15.56
N SER A 686 -43.00 16.97 14.96
CA SER A 686 -44.31 16.32 14.98
C SER A 686 -44.78 16.05 16.42
N GLY A 687 -45.98 16.53 16.76
CA GLY A 687 -46.54 16.41 18.11
C GLY A 687 -45.78 17.15 19.22
N ALA A 688 -44.80 17.99 18.90
CA ALA A 688 -44.06 18.78 19.89
C ALA A 688 -44.95 19.85 20.55
N THR A 689 -44.60 20.23 21.79
CA THR A 689 -45.29 21.30 22.53
C THR A 689 -44.49 22.59 22.43
N LEU A 690 -45.04 23.63 21.80
CA LEU A 690 -44.39 24.93 21.54
C LEU A 690 -45.16 26.08 22.21
N ILE A 691 -45.90 25.80 23.28
CA ILE A 691 -46.76 26.79 23.94
C ILE A 691 -45.90 27.97 24.41
N ALA A 692 -46.28 29.19 24.01
CA ALA A 692 -45.53 30.42 24.30
C ALA A 692 -44.05 30.45 23.86
N ALA A 693 -43.61 29.53 22.99
CA ALA A 693 -42.25 29.52 22.44
C ALA A 693 -42.02 30.72 21.50
N ASN A 694 -40.78 31.20 21.42
CA ASN A 694 -40.41 32.34 20.58
C ASN A 694 -39.61 31.88 19.34
N LEU A 695 -40.24 31.84 18.17
CA LEU A 695 -39.65 31.42 16.89
C LEU A 695 -39.44 32.59 15.91
N ILE A 696 -39.30 33.81 16.41
CA ILE A 696 -39.01 34.98 15.58
C ILE A 696 -37.68 34.77 14.84
N SER A 697 -37.69 35.01 13.53
CA SER A 697 -36.55 34.85 12.61
C SER A 697 -35.98 33.44 12.49
N ALA A 698 -36.68 32.42 13.01
CA ALA A 698 -36.26 31.03 12.83
C ALA A 698 -36.41 30.57 11.36
N ASP A 699 -35.54 29.66 10.93
CA ASP A 699 -35.65 28.97 9.64
C ASP A 699 -36.44 27.67 9.81
N LEU A 700 -37.58 27.56 9.12
CA LEU A 700 -38.47 26.39 9.18
C LEU A 700 -38.61 25.70 7.81
N ILE A 701 -37.67 25.91 6.88
CA ILE A 701 -37.72 25.28 5.56
C ILE A 701 -37.81 23.76 5.73
N SER A 702 -38.86 23.15 5.20
CA SER A 702 -39.10 21.70 5.27
C SER A 702 -39.25 21.12 6.69
N ALA A 703 -39.45 21.94 7.72
CA ALA A 703 -39.70 21.45 9.08
C ALA A 703 -41.11 20.83 9.18
N ASP A 704 -41.23 19.70 9.89
CA ASP A 704 -42.53 19.07 10.17
C ASP A 704 -43.12 19.60 11.47
N LEU A 705 -44.26 20.28 11.40
CA LEU A 705 -45.02 20.81 12.55
C LEU A 705 -46.38 20.10 12.71
N SER A 706 -46.54 18.92 12.12
CA SER A 706 -47.78 18.15 12.16
C SER A 706 -48.15 17.78 13.60
N GLY A 707 -49.38 18.08 14.01
CA GLY A 707 -49.85 17.79 15.37
C GLY A 707 -49.19 18.58 16.50
N ALA A 708 -48.28 19.52 16.22
CA ALA A 708 -47.63 20.34 17.25
C ALA A 708 -48.63 21.32 17.93
N TYR A 709 -48.44 21.55 19.23
CA TYR A 709 -49.24 22.45 20.07
C TYR A 709 -48.61 23.84 20.14
N LEU A 710 -49.29 24.88 19.63
CA LEU A 710 -48.66 26.18 19.32
C LEU A 710 -49.33 27.38 19.99
N SER A 711 -50.13 27.15 21.03
CA SER A 711 -50.86 28.23 21.71
C SER A 711 -49.90 29.30 22.23
N GLY A 712 -50.02 30.54 21.74
CA GLY A 712 -49.16 31.65 22.13
C GLY A 712 -47.74 31.63 21.53
N ALA A 713 -47.40 30.65 20.69
CA ALA A 713 -46.11 30.60 20.00
C ALA A 713 -45.93 31.82 19.09
N ARG A 714 -44.79 32.50 19.16
CA ARG A 714 -44.54 33.77 18.45
C ARG A 714 -43.72 33.54 17.19
N PHE A 715 -44.19 34.09 16.07
CA PHE A 715 -43.53 34.06 14.77
C PHE A 715 -43.41 35.49 14.21
N GLY A 716 -42.29 35.80 13.56
CA GLY A 716 -42.05 37.11 12.95
C GLY A 716 -40.75 37.06 12.14
N GLY A 717 -40.78 37.41 10.85
CA GLY A 717 -39.60 37.28 9.98
C GLY A 717 -39.05 35.86 9.80
N SER A 718 -39.76 34.81 10.23
CA SER A 718 -39.39 33.41 10.07
C SER A 718 -39.53 32.97 8.60
N VAL A 719 -38.60 32.15 8.09
CA VAL A 719 -38.61 31.65 6.71
C VAL A 719 -39.12 30.20 6.63
N GLY A 720 -39.49 29.73 5.44
CA GLY A 720 -40.01 28.36 5.23
C GLY A 720 -41.50 28.15 5.55
N ILE A 721 -42.21 29.18 6.01
CA ILE A 721 -43.66 29.11 6.29
C ILE A 721 -44.48 29.46 5.04
N SER A 722 -45.22 28.50 4.49
CA SER A 722 -46.17 28.75 3.39
C SER A 722 -47.41 29.53 3.87
N LYS A 723 -48.19 30.10 2.94
CA LYS A 723 -49.43 30.82 3.29
C LYS A 723 -50.45 29.91 3.98
N GLU A 724 -50.58 28.69 3.50
CA GLU A 724 -51.48 27.66 4.03
C GLU A 724 -51.05 27.27 5.44
N MET A 725 -49.75 27.05 5.63
CA MET A 725 -49.17 26.73 6.94
C MET A 725 -49.39 27.87 7.93
N LYS A 726 -49.16 29.13 7.54
CA LYS A 726 -49.40 30.30 8.40
C LYS A 726 -50.85 30.36 8.91
N LEU A 727 -51.83 30.13 8.05
CA LEU A 727 -53.25 30.12 8.43
C LEU A 727 -53.57 29.00 9.43
N ASP A 728 -53.01 27.81 9.20
CA ASP A 728 -53.17 26.67 10.08
C ASP A 728 -52.52 26.90 11.46
N LEU A 729 -51.29 27.45 11.50
CA LEU A 729 -50.60 27.82 12.73
C LEU A 729 -51.42 28.83 13.55
N ILE A 730 -51.99 29.86 12.91
CA ILE A 730 -52.86 30.85 13.60
C ILE A 730 -54.11 30.18 14.19
N LYS A 731 -54.76 29.26 13.46
CA LYS A 731 -55.90 28.49 13.99
C LYS A 731 -55.53 27.66 15.21
N ARG A 732 -54.29 27.17 15.26
CA ARG A 732 -53.71 26.44 16.39
C ARG A 732 -53.20 27.35 17.52
N GLY A 733 -53.42 28.66 17.43
CA GLY A 733 -53.14 29.63 18.49
C GLY A 733 -51.80 30.37 18.38
N ALA A 734 -51.07 30.23 17.27
CA ALA A 734 -49.83 30.96 17.03
C ALA A 734 -50.06 32.47 16.80
N ILE A 735 -49.11 33.29 17.25
CA ILE A 735 -49.11 34.74 17.14
C ILE A 735 -48.07 35.16 16.10
N PHE A 736 -48.49 35.84 15.03
CA PHE A 736 -47.59 36.39 14.01
C PHE A 736 -47.47 37.91 14.13
N GLU A 737 -46.25 38.45 14.25
CA GLU A 737 -46.00 39.89 14.47
C GLU A 737 -46.48 40.79 13.30
N ASP A 738 -46.56 40.25 12.08
CA ASP A 738 -47.02 40.98 10.89
C ASP A 738 -48.55 40.93 10.68
N SER A 739 -49.32 40.41 11.64
CA SER A 739 -50.79 40.28 11.47
C SER A 739 -51.50 41.63 11.61
N PRO A 740 -52.23 42.10 10.58
CA PRO A 740 -52.95 43.38 10.65
C PRO A 740 -54.17 43.22 11.56
N GLY A 741 -53.97 43.46 12.85
CA GLY A 741 -55.03 43.35 13.84
C GLY A 741 -54.62 43.57 15.29
N ASN A 742 -53.32 43.63 15.61
CA ASN A 742 -52.85 43.73 16.99
C ASN A 742 -52.17 45.06 17.35
N ARG A 743 -52.64 46.18 16.75
CA ARG A 743 -52.26 47.53 17.20
C ARG A 743 -53.03 48.01 18.44
N ASP A 744 -53.87 47.18 19.05
CA ASP A 744 -54.78 47.68 20.08
C ASP A 744 -55.14 46.66 21.18
N ARG A 745 -54.14 46.01 21.79
CA ARG A 745 -54.24 45.39 23.14
C ARG A 745 -52.89 45.39 23.88
N SER A 746 -52.24 46.55 23.96
CA SER A 746 -51.18 46.82 24.93
C SER A 746 -51.78 47.48 26.18
N SER A 747 -52.58 46.75 26.96
CA SER A 747 -52.96 47.18 28.31
C SER A 747 -53.63 46.05 29.11
N VAL A 748 -52.82 45.15 29.67
CA VAL A 748 -53.18 44.46 30.92
C VAL A 748 -51.92 44.42 31.81
N PRO A 749 -51.96 44.88 33.07
CA PRO A 749 -50.79 44.93 33.94
C PRO A 749 -50.42 43.54 34.47
N ILE A 750 -49.12 43.29 34.57
CA ILE A 750 -48.51 42.15 35.26
C ILE A 750 -48.75 42.31 36.78
N PRO A 751 -49.36 41.34 37.49
CA PRO A 751 -49.21 41.23 38.94
C PRO A 751 -47.85 40.59 39.25
N ARG A 752 -47.19 41.12 40.29
CA ARG A 752 -45.87 40.72 40.78
C ARG A 752 -45.71 39.22 41.04
#